data_AF-A0A2V8UG16-F1
#
_entry.id   AF-A0A2V8UG16-F1
#
_cell.length_a   1.000
_cell.length_b   1.000
_cell.length_c   1.000
_cell.angle_alpha   90.00
_cell.angle_beta   90.00
_cell.angle_gamma   90.00
#
_symmetry.space_group_name_H-M   'P 1'
#
loop_
_entity.id
_entity.type
_entity.pdbx_description
1 polymer ?
#
loop_
_entity_poly.entity_id
_entity_poly.type
_entity_poly.pdbx_seq_one_letter_code
_entity_poly.pdbx_strand_id
1 'polypeptide(L)'
;MKACPEVCKRILRRCVVFLAISSLPLIMKWIVLPSSPAEQSARLRAAAGEISVEPAILQNAAQANPLLPSCSVRTINAQAKIPPTPDKALREARTALAEGHLDEALQHCQEGVQLDPQSALAYFLMGMIQIRRGEVGEARQALLQSLKLDPAHTTTHYYLGKIYLAANEFTAATNEFEAAIKLGDPSGAAHYGLGLTLLAESRDAEAVPHLHAAVKGNPQDAERRFTLVRAELQLKQVDKARSNLIQIRELFPRDPTLAYQIGKVLLEYNLPDDAEAEFERASVLLVDAGNNPASGDLNVSDLYLQMARLRFDHHDYWGTLHDFDRITISSVEANLRASALHLEGQALVGVGKAPEALDKLRQAAQTNPANPEYLVHLTWAQFLAGDAEAAATTALLAGRKWPSVPDVQLMQTLLKRESAANRASVPLSQPWHVKGEGLVCCPCKVPCPCRSNATPTHTHCENTGLTRIHRGHYGKVSLDGFTFVAVNGAMETKTAPDMLYVEPSATDEQLIALERIMQSFNPLQPSIILNVERAPISFVTSRQDNVYEVRIPKLLEIKIRRELNNEGEPLFPAAALDQFSNRIEYARNLTYKFWDKNGALKWDYGGRQANFRTIDLDSRAYTSQTMLIQFADGSGGFNKKQLELIKSEKLPVPHTYPRRESTERQHKQ
;
A
#
# COMPACT_ATOMS: atom_id res chain seq x y z
N MET A 1 -46.44 -62.01 -70.79
CA MET A 1 -45.98 -60.92 -69.89
C MET A 1 -46.48 -61.22 -68.48
N LYS A 2 -45.70 -61.17 -67.38
CA LYS A 2 -44.22 -61.19 -67.28
C LYS A 2 -43.78 -61.67 -65.86
N ALA A 3 -43.39 -62.95 -65.76
CA ALA A 3 -42.47 -63.60 -64.80
C ALA A 3 -42.50 -63.32 -63.26
N CYS A 4 -42.90 -64.35 -62.51
CA CYS A 4 -42.21 -65.05 -61.39
C CYS A 4 -41.76 -64.38 -60.05
N PRO A 5 -41.53 -65.18 -58.97
CA PRO A 5 -41.39 -64.72 -57.57
C PRO A 5 -40.10 -65.26 -56.86
N GLU A 6 -40.18 -65.44 -55.53
CA GLU A 6 -39.25 -66.13 -54.58
C GLU A 6 -38.09 -65.29 -53.95
N VAL A 7 -37.64 -65.53 -52.70
CA VAL A 7 -38.00 -66.57 -51.69
C VAL A 7 -37.93 -66.05 -50.23
N CYS A 8 -38.39 -66.88 -49.27
CA CYS A 8 -38.26 -66.81 -47.78
C CYS A 8 -37.00 -66.09 -47.22
N LYS A 9 -37.00 -65.42 -46.06
CA LYS A 9 -37.92 -65.31 -44.90
C LYS A 9 -38.15 -66.57 -44.03
N ARG A 10 -37.07 -67.18 -43.53
CA ARG A 10 -36.88 -68.07 -42.34
C ARG A 10 -35.37 -68.44 -42.32
N ILE A 11 -34.66 -68.70 -41.21
CA ILE A 11 -35.00 -69.42 -39.97
C ILE A 11 -34.52 -68.69 -38.69
N LEU A 12 -35.18 -69.04 -37.58
CA LEU A 12 -34.97 -68.81 -36.13
C LEU A 12 -33.60 -68.27 -35.64
N ARG A 13 -33.54 -67.31 -34.69
CA ARG A 13 -33.97 -67.32 -33.26
C ARG A 13 -33.16 -68.25 -32.33
N ARG A 14 -32.44 -67.63 -31.38
CA ARG A 14 -32.38 -67.82 -29.90
C ARG A 14 -31.48 -66.68 -29.36
N CYS A 15 -31.69 -66.01 -28.22
CA CYS A 15 -32.63 -66.10 -27.09
C CYS A 15 -32.92 -64.66 -26.56
N VAL A 16 -34.10 -64.29 -26.00
CA VAL A 16 -34.46 -64.26 -24.55
C VAL A 16 -33.47 -63.39 -23.73
N VAL A 17 -33.81 -62.30 -23.01
CA VAL A 17 -35.09 -61.57 -22.67
C VAL A 17 -34.73 -60.18 -22.03
N PHE A 18 -35.55 -59.15 -21.67
CA PHE A 18 -37.00 -58.85 -21.71
C PHE A 18 -37.28 -57.32 -21.49
N LEU A 19 -38.49 -56.83 -21.87
CA LEU A 19 -39.24 -55.62 -21.41
C LEU A 19 -38.63 -54.19 -21.46
N ALA A 20 -39.51 -53.19 -21.30
CA ALA A 20 -39.27 -51.75 -21.41
C ALA A 20 -40.11 -50.94 -20.40
N ILE A 21 -39.72 -49.67 -20.14
CA ILE A 21 -40.58 -48.46 -20.07
C ILE A 21 -39.70 -47.23 -19.73
N SER A 22 -40.16 -46.03 -20.13
CA SER A 22 -39.42 -44.76 -20.06
C SER A 22 -40.00 -43.76 -19.05
N SER A 23 -39.17 -43.18 -18.17
CA SER A 23 -39.43 -41.86 -17.53
C SER A 23 -38.20 -41.30 -16.79
N LEU A 24 -37.96 -40.00 -16.93
CA LEU A 24 -37.20 -39.13 -16.01
C LEU A 24 -38.10 -38.75 -14.79
N PRO A 25 -37.62 -38.17 -13.65
CA PRO A 25 -36.46 -37.26 -13.55
C PRO A 25 -35.60 -37.30 -12.25
N LEU A 26 -34.61 -36.39 -12.19
CA LEU A 26 -34.12 -35.62 -11.01
C LEU A 26 -33.63 -36.36 -9.73
N ILE A 27 -32.33 -36.24 -9.40
CA ILE A 27 -31.78 -35.53 -8.20
C ILE A 27 -30.26 -35.76 -7.98
N MET A 28 -29.54 -34.64 -7.75
CA MET A 28 -28.26 -34.41 -7.05
C MET A 28 -26.96 -35.27 -7.18
N LYS A 29 -25.88 -34.48 -7.08
CA LYS A 29 -24.56 -34.69 -6.45
C LYS A 29 -23.40 -35.26 -7.29
N TRP A 30 -22.25 -34.62 -7.05
CA TRP A 30 -20.94 -34.94 -7.61
C TRP A 30 -20.34 -36.16 -6.89
N ILE A 31 -19.49 -36.90 -7.60
CA ILE A 31 -18.06 -37.06 -7.26
C ILE A 31 -17.33 -37.46 -8.55
N VAL A 32 -16.17 -36.85 -8.80
CA VAL A 32 -15.25 -37.25 -9.88
C VAL A 32 -14.00 -37.81 -9.23
N LEU A 33 -13.64 -39.05 -9.58
CA LEU A 33 -12.31 -39.61 -9.41
C LEU A 33 -11.92 -40.34 -10.72
N PRO A 34 -10.62 -40.47 -11.02
CA PRO A 34 -10.17 -40.47 -12.42
C PRO A 34 -10.24 -41.85 -13.10
N SER A 35 -10.77 -41.87 -14.33
CA SER A 35 -10.57 -42.95 -15.28
C SER A 35 -9.19 -42.85 -15.94
N SER A 36 -8.61 -44.00 -16.29
CA SER A 36 -7.24 -44.08 -16.82
C SER A 36 -7.11 -43.61 -18.29
N PRO A 37 -5.92 -43.24 -18.77
CA PRO A 37 -5.69 -42.85 -20.16
C PRO A 37 -6.13 -43.88 -21.22
N ALA A 38 -6.24 -45.16 -20.83
CA ALA A 38 -6.71 -46.24 -21.70
C ALA A 38 -8.21 -46.13 -22.07
N GLU A 39 -9.05 -45.60 -21.18
CA GLU A 39 -10.50 -45.49 -21.44
C GLU A 39 -10.85 -44.27 -22.30
N GLN A 40 -10.10 -43.17 -22.16
CA GLN A 40 -10.28 -41.96 -22.97
C GLN A 40 -9.87 -42.21 -24.43
N SER A 41 -8.72 -42.88 -24.64
CA SER A 41 -8.24 -43.26 -25.98
C SER A 41 -9.14 -44.27 -26.69
N ALA A 42 -9.81 -45.18 -25.95
CA ALA A 42 -10.80 -46.09 -26.51
C ALA A 42 -12.05 -45.37 -27.06
N ARG A 43 -12.54 -44.32 -26.37
CA ARG A 43 -13.73 -43.57 -26.82
C ARG A 43 -13.47 -42.70 -28.05
N LEU A 44 -12.27 -42.13 -28.18
CA LEU A 44 -11.87 -41.35 -29.36
C LEU A 44 -11.81 -42.20 -30.64
N ARG A 45 -11.29 -43.43 -30.55
CA ARG A 45 -11.17 -44.35 -31.69
C ARG A 45 -12.48 -44.90 -32.24
N ALA A 46 -13.61 -44.70 -31.54
CA ALA A 46 -14.93 -45.08 -32.03
C ALA A 46 -15.62 -44.01 -32.89
N ALA A 47 -15.09 -42.77 -32.90
CA ALA A 47 -15.67 -41.63 -33.63
C ALA A 47 -14.97 -41.33 -34.96
N ALA A 48 -13.70 -41.71 -35.12
CA ALA A 48 -12.96 -41.65 -36.38
C ALA A 48 -13.08 -42.99 -37.11
N GLY A 49 -13.67 -42.99 -38.32
CA GLY A 49 -14.08 -44.19 -39.04
C GLY A 49 -12.96 -44.96 -39.77
N GLU A 50 -11.90 -45.36 -39.05
CA GLU A 50 -10.80 -46.16 -39.61
C GLU A 50 -10.81 -47.61 -39.12
N ILE A 51 -11.48 -48.50 -39.87
CA ILE A 51 -11.34 -49.95 -39.66
C ILE A 51 -10.16 -50.46 -40.49
N SER A 52 -8.95 -50.35 -39.93
CA SER A 52 -7.78 -51.07 -40.43
C SER A 52 -7.87 -52.54 -40.00
N VAL A 53 -8.06 -53.46 -40.95
CA VAL A 53 -8.09 -54.92 -40.69
C VAL A 53 -6.73 -55.50 -41.01
N GLU A 54 -6.04 -56.05 -40.01
CA GLU A 54 -4.74 -56.69 -40.23
C GLU A 54 -4.87 -57.94 -41.14
N PRO A 55 -3.99 -58.10 -42.15
CA PRO A 55 -4.02 -59.27 -43.05
C PRO A 55 -3.91 -60.63 -42.34
N ALA A 56 -3.37 -60.67 -41.12
CA ALA A 56 -3.19 -61.90 -40.35
C ALA A 56 -4.51 -62.56 -39.90
N ILE A 57 -5.59 -61.79 -39.73
CA ILE A 57 -6.85 -62.34 -39.19
C ILE A 57 -7.66 -63.09 -40.26
N LEU A 58 -7.48 -62.76 -41.54
CA LEU A 58 -8.21 -63.39 -42.65
C LEU A 58 -7.69 -64.79 -43.05
N GLN A 59 -6.44 -65.14 -42.72
CA GLN A 59 -5.88 -66.45 -43.10
C GLN A 59 -6.49 -67.64 -42.36
N ASN A 60 -7.05 -67.45 -41.16
CA ASN A 60 -7.66 -68.54 -40.37
C ASN A 60 -9.16 -68.77 -40.66
N ALA A 61 -9.77 -68.00 -41.58
CA ALA A 61 -11.14 -68.25 -42.05
C ALA A 61 -11.23 -69.18 -43.26
N ALA A 62 -10.10 -69.54 -43.88
CA ALA A 62 -10.03 -70.22 -45.18
C ALA A 62 -9.97 -71.76 -45.13
N GLN A 63 -10.13 -72.39 -43.96
CA GLN A 63 -10.08 -73.86 -43.79
C GLN A 63 -11.43 -74.51 -43.46
N ALA A 64 -12.55 -73.80 -43.64
CA ALA A 64 -13.90 -74.35 -43.45
C ALA A 64 -14.80 -74.11 -44.68
N ASN A 65 -15.35 -75.20 -45.21
CA ASN A 65 -16.36 -75.30 -46.30
C ASN A 65 -15.87 -75.15 -47.77
N PRO A 66 -15.55 -76.26 -48.46
CA PRO A 66 -15.05 -76.27 -49.85
C PRO A 66 -16.16 -76.39 -50.90
N LEU A 67 -17.06 -75.41 -51.04
CA LEU A 67 -18.17 -75.48 -52.01
C LEU A 67 -18.66 -74.12 -52.60
N LEU A 68 -17.75 -73.23 -52.98
CA LEU A 68 -18.07 -72.00 -53.73
C LEU A 68 -17.17 -71.83 -54.97
N PRO A 69 -17.72 -71.44 -56.14
CA PRO A 69 -16.93 -71.22 -57.36
C PRO A 69 -16.16 -69.90 -57.34
N SER A 70 -15.12 -69.82 -58.15
CA SER A 70 -14.16 -68.71 -58.20
C SER A 70 -14.74 -67.42 -58.80
N CYS A 71 -15.33 -66.56 -57.99
CA CYS A 71 -15.58 -65.16 -58.35
C CYS A 71 -14.28 -64.34 -58.20
N SER A 72 -13.76 -63.81 -59.31
CA SER A 72 -12.63 -62.88 -59.29
C SER A 72 -13.08 -61.52 -58.73
N VAL A 73 -12.75 -61.27 -57.46
CA VAL A 73 -13.00 -59.98 -56.81
C VAL A 73 -12.12 -58.92 -57.46
N ARG A 74 -12.68 -58.19 -58.44
CA ARG A 74 -12.13 -56.90 -58.85
C ARG A 74 -12.30 -55.93 -57.67
N THR A 75 -11.19 -55.59 -57.03
CA THR A 75 -11.14 -54.62 -55.95
C THR A 75 -11.54 -53.25 -56.48
N ILE A 76 -12.82 -52.87 -56.34
CA ILE A 76 -13.25 -51.48 -56.48
C ILE A 76 -12.78 -50.76 -55.22
N ASN A 77 -11.48 -50.44 -55.17
CA ASN A 77 -10.87 -49.64 -54.10
C ASN A 77 -11.23 -48.15 -54.29
N ALA A 78 -12.53 -47.88 -54.32
CA ALA A 78 -13.07 -46.53 -54.38
C ALA A 78 -13.13 -45.96 -52.97
N GLN A 79 -11.98 -45.52 -52.45
CA GLN A 79 -11.95 -44.47 -51.44
C GLN A 79 -12.57 -43.21 -52.06
N ALA A 80 -13.89 -43.10 -51.98
CA ALA A 80 -14.62 -41.91 -52.36
C ALA A 80 -14.24 -40.81 -51.37
N LYS A 81 -13.18 -40.04 -51.69
CA LYS A 81 -12.87 -38.78 -51.02
C LYS A 81 -14.14 -37.94 -51.07
N ILE A 82 -14.81 -37.80 -49.92
CA ILE A 82 -15.89 -36.84 -49.75
C ILE A 82 -15.29 -35.48 -50.14
N PRO A 83 -15.85 -34.77 -51.13
CA PRO A 83 -15.29 -33.49 -51.54
C PRO A 83 -15.25 -32.57 -50.32
N PRO A 84 -14.14 -31.84 -50.10
CA PRO A 84 -14.03 -30.98 -48.93
C PRO A 84 -15.13 -29.92 -48.98
N THR A 85 -15.81 -29.72 -47.85
CA THR A 85 -16.85 -28.70 -47.68
C THR A 85 -16.35 -27.61 -46.73
N PRO A 86 -16.84 -26.36 -46.86
CA PRO A 86 -16.49 -25.28 -45.94
C PRO A 86 -16.69 -25.69 -44.47
N ASP A 87 -17.85 -26.30 -44.13
CA ASP A 87 -18.18 -26.78 -42.78
C ASP A 87 -17.28 -27.92 -42.25
N LYS A 88 -16.51 -28.57 -43.12
CA LYS A 88 -15.49 -29.54 -42.73
C LYS A 88 -14.16 -28.81 -42.49
N ALA A 89 -13.69 -28.06 -43.49
CA ALA A 89 -12.43 -27.32 -43.42
C ALA A 89 -12.39 -26.35 -42.22
N LEU A 90 -13.43 -25.55 -42.00
CA LEU A 90 -13.49 -24.59 -40.89
C LEU A 90 -13.62 -25.26 -39.51
N ARG A 91 -14.09 -26.50 -39.46
CA ARG A 91 -14.14 -27.31 -38.23
C ARG A 91 -12.77 -27.87 -37.91
N GLU A 92 -12.06 -28.38 -38.91
CA GLU A 92 -10.69 -28.89 -38.79
C GLU A 92 -9.72 -27.74 -38.45
N ALA A 93 -9.87 -26.58 -39.10
CA ALA A 93 -9.17 -25.34 -38.75
C ALA A 93 -9.35 -24.95 -37.28
N ARG A 94 -10.59 -24.97 -36.78
CA ARG A 94 -10.90 -24.63 -35.39
C ARG A 94 -10.35 -25.66 -34.39
N THR A 95 -10.31 -26.93 -34.75
CA THR A 95 -9.68 -27.99 -33.93
C THR A 95 -8.17 -27.78 -33.88
N ALA A 96 -7.51 -27.65 -35.03
CA ALA A 96 -6.07 -27.39 -35.12
C ALA A 96 -5.66 -26.10 -34.37
N LEU A 97 -6.47 -25.03 -34.45
CA LEU A 97 -6.27 -23.78 -33.69
C LEU A 97 -6.42 -23.97 -32.17
N ALA A 98 -7.31 -24.86 -31.72
CA ALA A 98 -7.48 -25.19 -30.31
C ALA A 98 -6.31 -26.05 -29.78
N GLU A 99 -5.78 -26.95 -30.61
CA GLU A 99 -4.61 -27.80 -30.31
C GLU A 99 -3.28 -27.03 -30.41
N GLY A 100 -3.24 -25.91 -31.14
CA GLY A 100 -2.04 -25.09 -31.34
C GLY A 100 -1.28 -25.37 -32.64
N HIS A 101 -1.80 -26.20 -33.53
CA HIS A 101 -1.26 -26.50 -34.86
C HIS A 101 -1.54 -25.35 -35.83
N LEU A 102 -0.87 -24.20 -35.63
CA LEU A 102 -1.22 -22.92 -36.29
C LEU A 102 -1.10 -22.94 -37.82
N ASP A 103 -0.08 -23.59 -38.39
CA ASP A 103 0.06 -23.71 -39.85
C ASP A 103 -1.01 -24.60 -40.47
N GLU A 104 -1.34 -25.73 -39.82
CA GLU A 104 -2.42 -26.62 -40.27
C GLU A 104 -3.79 -25.93 -40.17
N ALA A 105 -4.03 -25.21 -39.07
CA ALA A 105 -5.21 -24.38 -38.89
C ALA A 105 -5.35 -23.31 -39.99
N LEU A 106 -4.22 -22.72 -40.40
CA LEU A 106 -4.19 -21.72 -41.47
C LEU A 106 -4.45 -22.36 -42.85
N GLN A 107 -3.90 -23.53 -43.13
CA GLN A 107 -4.20 -24.28 -44.35
C GLN A 107 -5.69 -24.63 -44.42
N HIS A 108 -6.26 -25.21 -43.35
CA HIS A 108 -7.69 -25.53 -43.29
C HIS A 108 -8.59 -24.29 -43.43
N CYS A 109 -8.16 -23.12 -42.93
CA CYS A 109 -8.85 -21.86 -43.21
C CYS A 109 -8.75 -21.43 -44.68
N GLN A 110 -7.57 -21.56 -45.29
CA GLN A 110 -7.36 -21.21 -46.71
C GLN A 110 -8.15 -22.14 -47.64
N GLU A 111 -8.22 -23.45 -47.35
CA GLU A 111 -9.12 -24.38 -48.03
C GLU A 111 -10.59 -23.98 -47.82
N GLY A 112 -10.97 -23.57 -46.61
CA GLY A 112 -12.29 -22.98 -46.32
C GLY A 112 -12.62 -21.76 -47.19
N VAL A 113 -11.69 -20.81 -47.33
CA VAL A 113 -11.85 -19.60 -48.19
C VAL A 113 -11.86 -19.94 -49.68
N GLN A 114 -11.13 -20.97 -50.13
CA GLN A 114 -11.18 -21.43 -51.52
C GLN A 114 -12.54 -22.07 -51.87
N LEU A 115 -13.18 -22.73 -50.89
CA LEU A 115 -14.48 -23.38 -51.05
C LEU A 115 -15.66 -22.42 -50.82
N ASP A 116 -15.50 -21.41 -49.95
CA ASP A 116 -16.44 -20.32 -49.73
C ASP A 116 -15.71 -18.97 -49.50
N PRO A 117 -15.48 -18.18 -50.56
CA PRO A 117 -14.89 -16.83 -50.48
C PRO A 117 -15.76 -15.78 -49.76
N GLN A 118 -16.96 -16.12 -49.28
CA GLN A 118 -17.84 -15.24 -48.49
C GLN A 118 -17.92 -15.67 -47.01
N SER A 119 -17.16 -16.67 -46.58
CA SER A 119 -17.18 -17.15 -45.20
C SER A 119 -16.54 -16.16 -44.22
N ALA A 120 -17.36 -15.32 -43.58
CA ALA A 120 -16.93 -14.41 -42.51
C ALA A 120 -16.19 -15.14 -41.36
N LEU A 121 -16.60 -16.39 -41.08
CA LEU A 121 -15.98 -17.27 -40.08
C LEU A 121 -14.57 -17.72 -40.48
N ALA A 122 -14.33 -18.00 -41.78
CA ALA A 122 -13.00 -18.37 -42.26
C ALA A 122 -12.00 -17.22 -42.04
N TYR A 123 -12.38 -16.00 -42.45
CA TYR A 123 -11.56 -14.81 -42.23
C TYR A 123 -11.38 -14.46 -40.74
N PHE A 124 -12.38 -14.69 -39.90
CA PHE A 124 -12.23 -14.58 -38.44
C PHE A 124 -11.18 -15.57 -37.89
N LEU A 125 -11.26 -16.85 -38.27
CA LEU A 125 -10.31 -17.87 -37.82
C LEU A 125 -8.88 -17.58 -38.32
N MET A 126 -8.70 -17.12 -39.56
CA MET A 126 -7.40 -16.64 -40.07
C MET A 126 -6.84 -15.52 -39.19
N GLY A 127 -7.64 -14.50 -38.86
CA GLY A 127 -7.24 -13.41 -37.98
C GLY A 127 -6.83 -13.90 -36.58
N MET A 128 -7.57 -14.85 -36.03
CA MET A 128 -7.24 -15.47 -34.73
C MET A 128 -5.94 -16.30 -34.75
N ILE A 129 -5.63 -16.96 -35.87
CA ILE A 129 -4.36 -17.67 -36.07
C ILE A 129 -3.20 -16.66 -36.18
N GLN A 130 -3.39 -15.60 -36.96
CA GLN A 130 -2.40 -14.54 -37.17
C GLN A 130 -2.08 -13.77 -35.87
N ILE A 131 -3.09 -13.49 -35.02
CA ILE A 131 -2.86 -12.98 -33.66
C ILE A 131 -1.93 -13.91 -32.85
N ARG A 132 -2.14 -15.23 -32.91
CA ARG A 132 -1.27 -16.20 -32.19
C ARG A 132 0.14 -16.32 -32.79
N ARG A 133 0.33 -15.95 -34.06
CA ARG A 133 1.64 -15.90 -34.75
C ARG A 133 2.39 -14.58 -34.54
N GLY A 134 1.73 -13.55 -33.98
CA GLY A 134 2.27 -12.18 -33.89
C GLY A 134 2.13 -11.37 -35.19
N GLU A 135 1.41 -11.89 -36.19
CA GLU A 135 1.17 -11.31 -37.50
C GLU A 135 0.01 -10.30 -37.42
N VAL A 136 0.23 -9.20 -36.68
CA VAL A 136 -0.83 -8.24 -36.31
C VAL A 136 -1.41 -7.49 -37.52
N GLY A 137 -0.59 -7.22 -38.54
CA GLY A 137 -1.03 -6.52 -39.75
C GLY A 137 -1.96 -7.39 -40.60
N GLU A 138 -1.58 -8.65 -40.78
CA GLU A 138 -2.34 -9.69 -41.46
C GLU A 138 -3.64 -9.99 -40.70
N ALA A 139 -3.56 -10.11 -39.37
CA ALA A 139 -4.72 -10.31 -38.50
C ALA A 139 -5.75 -9.17 -38.64
N ARG A 140 -5.30 -7.91 -38.66
CA ARG A 140 -6.16 -6.75 -38.90
C ARG A 140 -6.86 -6.84 -40.25
N GLN A 141 -6.15 -7.24 -41.32
CA GLN A 141 -6.75 -7.41 -42.65
C GLN A 141 -7.80 -8.53 -42.67
N ALA A 142 -7.50 -9.69 -42.07
CA ALA A 142 -8.41 -10.82 -42.00
C ALA A 142 -9.67 -10.51 -41.18
N LEU A 143 -9.53 -9.85 -40.02
CA LEU A 143 -10.67 -9.44 -39.19
C LEU A 143 -11.51 -8.33 -39.86
N LEU A 144 -10.91 -7.38 -40.57
CA LEU A 144 -11.65 -6.39 -41.36
C LEU A 144 -12.43 -7.04 -42.52
N GLN A 145 -11.86 -8.04 -43.20
CA GLN A 145 -12.55 -8.81 -44.23
C GLN A 145 -13.66 -9.69 -43.62
N SER A 146 -13.51 -10.16 -42.38
CA SER A 146 -14.58 -10.82 -41.61
C SER A 146 -15.75 -9.87 -41.33
N LEU A 147 -15.51 -8.67 -40.79
CA LEU A 147 -16.58 -7.66 -40.56
C LEU A 147 -17.25 -7.20 -41.86
N LYS A 148 -16.53 -7.17 -42.98
CA LYS A 148 -17.11 -6.83 -44.29
C LYS A 148 -18.15 -7.86 -44.77
N LEU A 149 -18.05 -9.10 -44.29
CA LEU A 149 -18.94 -10.22 -44.64
C LEU A 149 -20.02 -10.45 -43.57
N ASP A 150 -19.68 -10.28 -42.29
CA ASP A 150 -20.61 -10.26 -41.16
C ASP A 150 -20.37 -9.03 -40.25
N PRO A 151 -21.05 -7.90 -40.52
CA PRO A 151 -20.99 -6.69 -39.68
C PRO A 151 -21.67 -6.82 -38.31
N ALA A 152 -22.18 -8.01 -37.95
CA ALA A 152 -22.77 -8.30 -36.65
C ALA A 152 -21.91 -9.26 -35.80
N HIS A 153 -20.71 -9.65 -36.27
CA HIS A 153 -19.85 -10.58 -35.54
C HIS A 153 -19.14 -9.91 -34.34
N THR A 154 -19.84 -9.84 -33.21
CA THR A 154 -19.41 -9.24 -31.92
C THR A 154 -17.96 -9.56 -31.54
N THR A 155 -17.53 -10.80 -31.75
CA THR A 155 -16.18 -11.28 -31.42
C THR A 155 -15.11 -10.67 -32.33
N THR A 156 -15.40 -10.44 -33.62
CA THR A 156 -14.44 -9.81 -34.55
C THR A 156 -14.22 -8.35 -34.18
N HIS A 157 -15.28 -7.61 -33.86
CA HIS A 157 -15.21 -6.25 -33.32
C HIS A 157 -14.33 -6.19 -32.06
N TYR A 158 -14.55 -7.07 -31.08
CA TYR A 158 -13.71 -7.12 -29.86
C TYR A 158 -12.22 -7.35 -30.17
N TYR A 159 -11.86 -8.28 -31.07
CA TYR A 159 -10.45 -8.52 -31.40
C TYR A 159 -9.83 -7.39 -32.24
N LEU A 160 -10.58 -6.73 -33.11
CA LEU A 160 -10.13 -5.50 -33.77
C LEU A 160 -9.89 -4.38 -32.75
N GLY A 161 -10.83 -4.14 -31.83
CA GLY A 161 -10.67 -3.18 -30.75
C GLY A 161 -9.39 -3.42 -29.93
N LYS A 162 -9.06 -4.69 -29.64
CA LYS A 162 -7.78 -5.06 -29.00
C LYS A 162 -6.55 -4.74 -29.85
N ILE A 163 -6.58 -4.97 -31.17
CA ILE A 163 -5.49 -4.62 -32.08
C ILE A 163 -5.30 -3.10 -32.12
N TYR A 164 -6.39 -2.33 -32.23
CA TYR A 164 -6.36 -0.87 -32.22
C TYR A 164 -5.83 -0.32 -30.89
N LEU A 165 -6.25 -0.87 -29.75
CA LEU A 165 -5.74 -0.47 -28.43
C LEU A 165 -4.23 -0.75 -28.31
N ALA A 166 -3.75 -1.91 -28.75
CA ALA A 166 -2.32 -2.24 -28.76
C ALA A 166 -1.50 -1.35 -29.72
N ALA A 167 -2.13 -0.80 -30.76
CA ALA A 167 -1.53 0.17 -31.69
C ALA A 167 -1.63 1.64 -31.20
N ASN A 168 -2.27 1.90 -30.06
CA ASN A 168 -2.67 3.24 -29.58
C ASN A 168 -3.61 4.01 -30.54
N GLU A 169 -4.32 3.30 -31.43
CA GLU A 169 -5.38 3.86 -32.29
C GLU A 169 -6.69 4.00 -31.48
N PHE A 170 -6.66 4.76 -30.38
CA PHE A 170 -7.70 4.77 -29.34
C PHE A 170 -9.12 5.05 -29.84
N THR A 171 -9.29 5.98 -30.80
CA THR A 171 -10.60 6.26 -31.41
C THR A 171 -11.17 5.05 -32.17
N ALA A 172 -10.32 4.30 -32.86
CA ALA A 172 -10.75 3.07 -33.54
C ALA A 172 -11.02 1.95 -32.52
N ALA A 173 -10.20 1.83 -31.47
CA ALA A 173 -10.45 0.88 -30.38
C ALA A 173 -11.82 1.13 -29.72
N THR A 174 -12.14 2.38 -29.40
CA THR A 174 -13.44 2.79 -28.85
C THR A 174 -14.59 2.42 -29.77
N ASN A 175 -14.53 2.78 -31.05
CA ASN A 175 -15.59 2.46 -32.02
C ASN A 175 -15.88 0.94 -32.12
N GLU A 176 -14.83 0.12 -32.16
CA GLU A 176 -14.97 -1.35 -32.25
C GLU A 176 -15.51 -1.97 -30.95
N PHE A 177 -15.05 -1.50 -29.78
CA PHE A 177 -15.57 -1.97 -28.51
C PHE A 177 -17.03 -1.52 -28.28
N GLU A 178 -17.41 -0.30 -28.67
CA GLU A 178 -18.80 0.16 -28.66
C GLU A 178 -19.69 -0.66 -29.59
N ALA A 179 -19.19 -1.03 -30.78
CA ALA A 179 -19.91 -1.93 -31.69
C ALA A 179 -20.15 -3.32 -31.04
N ALA A 180 -19.13 -3.92 -30.43
CA ALA A 180 -19.26 -5.18 -29.71
C ALA A 180 -20.21 -5.09 -28.48
N ILE A 181 -20.20 -3.98 -27.74
CA ILE A 181 -21.15 -3.72 -26.64
C ILE A 181 -22.58 -3.62 -27.19
N LYS A 182 -22.79 -2.88 -28.28
CA LYS A 182 -24.10 -2.67 -28.92
C LYS A 182 -24.68 -3.96 -29.54
N LEU A 183 -23.82 -4.85 -30.03
CA LEU A 183 -24.17 -6.20 -30.50
C LEU A 183 -24.37 -7.20 -29.35
N GLY A 184 -24.15 -6.79 -28.10
CA GLY A 184 -24.53 -7.55 -26.91
C GLY A 184 -23.48 -8.57 -26.44
N ASP A 185 -22.19 -8.19 -26.36
CA ASP A 185 -21.16 -9.00 -25.69
C ASP A 185 -21.61 -9.43 -24.27
N PRO A 186 -21.89 -10.74 -24.04
CA PRO A 186 -22.36 -11.22 -22.74
C PRO A 186 -21.23 -11.39 -21.73
N SER A 187 -19.97 -11.34 -22.16
CA SER A 187 -18.78 -11.57 -21.33
C SER A 187 -18.25 -10.30 -20.66
N GLY A 188 -18.69 -9.12 -21.10
CA GLY A 188 -18.16 -7.82 -20.68
C GLY A 188 -16.69 -7.59 -21.07
N ALA A 189 -16.12 -8.38 -21.99
CA ALA A 189 -14.76 -8.22 -22.48
C ALA A 189 -14.61 -6.97 -23.37
N ALA A 190 -15.63 -6.61 -24.16
CA ALA A 190 -15.66 -5.34 -24.89
C ALA A 190 -15.81 -4.15 -23.94
N HIS A 191 -16.58 -4.28 -22.86
CA HIS A 191 -16.61 -3.32 -21.76
C HIS A 191 -15.23 -3.19 -21.08
N TYR A 192 -14.47 -4.28 -20.91
CA TYR A 192 -13.11 -4.21 -20.36
C TYR A 192 -12.16 -3.48 -21.30
N GLY A 193 -12.19 -3.81 -22.60
CA GLY A 193 -11.41 -3.16 -23.64
C GLY A 193 -11.65 -1.65 -23.70
N LEU A 194 -12.91 -1.22 -23.74
CA LEU A 194 -13.27 0.20 -23.72
C LEU A 194 -12.84 0.89 -22.41
N GLY A 195 -12.99 0.22 -21.26
CA GLY A 195 -12.47 0.71 -19.99
C GLY A 195 -10.96 0.96 -20.03
N LEU A 196 -10.18 0.00 -20.56
CA LEU A 196 -8.73 0.13 -20.73
C LEU A 196 -8.35 1.23 -21.74
N THR A 197 -9.10 1.39 -22.84
CA THR A 197 -8.91 2.50 -23.80
C THR A 197 -9.11 3.86 -23.13
N LEU A 198 -10.18 4.00 -22.35
CA LEU A 198 -10.49 5.23 -21.62
C LEU A 198 -9.44 5.54 -20.54
N LEU A 199 -8.91 4.54 -19.83
CA LEU A 199 -7.79 4.72 -18.91
C LEU A 199 -6.50 5.16 -19.64
N ALA A 200 -6.20 4.62 -20.82
CA ALA A 200 -5.07 5.06 -21.64
C ALA A 200 -5.20 6.51 -22.12
N GLU A 201 -6.42 6.96 -22.39
CA GLU A 201 -6.76 8.38 -22.66
C GLU A 201 -6.84 9.25 -21.38
N SER A 202 -6.55 8.70 -20.18
CA SER A 202 -6.71 9.38 -18.87
C SER A 202 -8.15 9.86 -18.56
N ARG A 203 -9.15 9.17 -19.10
CA ARG A 203 -10.60 9.45 -18.96
C ARG A 203 -11.22 8.57 -17.87
N ASP A 204 -10.58 8.52 -16.71
CA ASP A 204 -10.87 7.59 -15.61
C ASP A 204 -12.36 7.56 -15.19
N ALA A 205 -12.99 8.74 -15.15
CA ALA A 205 -14.39 8.92 -14.79
C ALA A 205 -15.37 8.27 -15.78
N GLU A 206 -14.99 8.18 -17.05
CA GLU A 206 -15.76 7.49 -18.11
C GLU A 206 -15.40 5.99 -18.13
N ALA A 207 -14.17 5.61 -17.79
CA ALA A 207 -13.74 4.22 -17.73
C ALA A 207 -14.50 3.39 -16.66
N VAL A 208 -14.69 3.94 -15.44
CA VAL A 208 -15.25 3.20 -14.29
C VAL A 208 -16.62 2.55 -14.57
N PRO A 209 -17.62 3.20 -15.20
CA PRO A 209 -18.86 2.53 -15.63
C PRO A 209 -18.65 1.29 -16.52
N HIS A 210 -17.70 1.34 -17.45
CA HIS A 210 -17.39 0.20 -18.32
C HIS A 210 -16.62 -0.88 -17.56
N LEU A 211 -15.71 -0.52 -16.65
CA LEU A 211 -15.01 -1.47 -15.78
C LEU A 211 -15.98 -2.19 -14.79
N HIS A 212 -16.97 -1.49 -14.24
CA HIS A 212 -18.05 -2.12 -13.48
C HIS A 212 -18.84 -3.15 -14.31
N ALA A 213 -19.18 -2.81 -15.57
CA ALA A 213 -19.85 -3.75 -16.48
C ALA A 213 -18.96 -4.95 -16.85
N ALA A 214 -17.65 -4.74 -17.01
CA ALA A 214 -16.67 -5.79 -17.27
C ALA A 214 -16.53 -6.78 -16.11
N VAL A 215 -16.52 -6.29 -14.86
CA VAL A 215 -16.53 -7.10 -13.63
C VAL A 215 -17.88 -7.81 -13.46
N LYS A 216 -19.00 -7.18 -13.84
CA LYS A 216 -20.32 -7.85 -13.84
C LYS A 216 -20.41 -8.98 -14.87
N GLY A 217 -19.77 -8.83 -16.03
CA GLY A 217 -19.70 -9.85 -17.08
C GLY A 217 -18.82 -11.06 -16.71
N ASN A 218 -17.76 -10.86 -15.90
CA ASN A 218 -16.98 -11.96 -15.32
C ASN A 218 -16.64 -11.68 -13.84
N PRO A 219 -17.52 -12.01 -12.87
CA PRO A 219 -17.33 -11.66 -11.46
C PRO A 219 -16.14 -12.35 -10.76
N GLN A 220 -15.60 -13.41 -11.35
CA GLN A 220 -14.45 -14.17 -10.85
C GLN A 220 -13.10 -13.60 -11.36
N ASP A 221 -13.14 -12.60 -12.24
CA ASP A 221 -11.97 -12.00 -12.87
C ASP A 221 -11.27 -11.00 -11.93
N ALA A 222 -10.20 -11.44 -11.26
CA ALA A 222 -9.42 -10.57 -10.39
C ALA A 222 -8.73 -9.43 -11.15
N GLU A 223 -8.28 -9.66 -12.40
CA GLU A 223 -7.57 -8.64 -13.18
C GLU A 223 -8.50 -7.46 -13.48
N ARG A 224 -9.71 -7.73 -14.03
CA ARG A 224 -10.73 -6.70 -14.26
C ARG A 224 -11.09 -5.94 -12.99
N ARG A 225 -11.22 -6.66 -11.87
CA ARG A 225 -11.59 -6.08 -10.58
C ARG A 225 -10.46 -5.24 -9.97
N PHE A 226 -9.21 -5.61 -10.19
CA PHE A 226 -8.03 -4.85 -9.76
C PHE A 226 -7.83 -3.58 -10.62
N THR A 227 -8.07 -3.68 -11.94
CA THR A 227 -8.12 -2.51 -12.84
C THR A 227 -9.23 -1.53 -12.43
N LEU A 228 -10.42 -2.03 -12.05
CA LEU A 228 -11.48 -1.21 -11.46
C LEU A 228 -11.04 -0.53 -10.16
N VAL A 229 -10.39 -1.26 -9.24
CA VAL A 229 -9.85 -0.69 -7.99
C VAL A 229 -8.88 0.47 -8.25
N ARG A 230 -7.93 0.33 -9.19
CA ARG A 230 -6.99 1.42 -9.52
C ARG A 230 -7.72 2.64 -10.07
N ALA A 231 -8.70 2.46 -10.95
CA ALA A 231 -9.53 3.56 -11.47
C ALA A 231 -10.38 4.23 -10.37
N GLU A 232 -10.92 3.46 -9.42
CA GLU A 232 -11.65 4.00 -8.26
C GLU A 232 -10.72 4.80 -7.33
N LEU A 233 -9.50 4.30 -7.05
CA LEU A 233 -8.51 5.00 -6.23
C LEU A 233 -7.99 6.30 -6.87
N GLN A 234 -7.72 6.27 -8.17
CA GLN A 234 -7.36 7.44 -8.98
C GLN A 234 -8.42 8.55 -8.91
N LEU A 235 -9.71 8.17 -8.92
CA LEU A 235 -10.84 9.08 -8.71
C LEU A 235 -11.14 9.38 -7.22
N LYS A 236 -10.28 8.95 -6.30
CA LYS A 236 -10.40 9.09 -4.82
C LYS A 236 -11.67 8.44 -4.22
N GLN A 237 -12.25 7.45 -4.90
CA GLN A 237 -13.44 6.71 -4.48
C GLN A 237 -13.08 5.55 -3.54
N VAL A 238 -12.29 5.85 -2.49
CA VAL A 238 -11.60 4.88 -1.63
C VAL A 238 -12.53 3.81 -1.05
N ASP A 239 -13.74 4.15 -0.63
CA ASP A 239 -14.67 3.18 -0.03
C ASP A 239 -15.21 2.15 -1.05
N LYS A 240 -15.29 2.52 -2.34
CA LYS A 240 -15.60 1.55 -3.41
C LYS A 240 -14.41 0.64 -3.69
N ALA A 241 -13.22 1.24 -3.78
CA ALA A 241 -11.99 0.49 -3.97
C ALA A 241 -11.80 -0.56 -2.85
N ARG A 242 -11.98 -0.16 -1.59
CA ARG A 242 -12.01 -1.07 -0.42
C ARG A 242 -13.06 -2.18 -0.56
N SER A 243 -14.26 -1.86 -1.03
CA SER A 243 -15.34 -2.84 -1.28
C SER A 243 -14.97 -3.85 -2.36
N ASN A 244 -14.33 -3.41 -3.45
CA ASN A 244 -13.83 -4.29 -4.50
C ASN A 244 -12.61 -5.11 -4.03
N LEU A 245 -11.73 -4.55 -3.19
CA LEU A 245 -10.61 -5.28 -2.59
C LEU A 245 -11.07 -6.40 -1.66
N ILE A 246 -12.14 -6.20 -0.86
CA ILE A 246 -12.77 -7.29 -0.08
C ILE A 246 -13.20 -8.44 -1.00
N GLN A 247 -13.83 -8.12 -2.14
CA GLN A 247 -14.22 -9.13 -3.12
C GLN A 247 -13.03 -9.84 -3.80
N ILE A 248 -11.89 -9.16 -4.02
CA ILE A 248 -10.66 -9.83 -4.49
C ILE A 248 -10.13 -10.80 -3.41
N ARG A 249 -10.15 -10.40 -2.14
CA ARG A 249 -9.72 -11.24 -1.00
C ARG A 249 -10.63 -12.47 -0.81
N GLU A 250 -11.93 -12.37 -1.09
CA GLU A 250 -12.87 -13.50 -1.08
C GLU A 250 -12.58 -14.54 -2.18
N LEU A 251 -12.16 -14.07 -3.38
CA LEU A 251 -11.79 -14.94 -4.50
C LEU A 251 -10.43 -15.62 -4.28
N PHE A 252 -9.47 -14.92 -3.69
CA PHE A 252 -8.08 -15.36 -3.51
C PHE A 252 -7.61 -15.27 -2.03
N PRO A 253 -8.27 -15.99 -1.10
CA PRO A 253 -8.10 -15.80 0.35
C PRO A 253 -6.76 -16.31 0.91
N ARG A 254 -5.92 -16.93 0.08
CA ARG A 254 -4.62 -17.52 0.46
C ARG A 254 -3.48 -17.17 -0.51
N ASP A 255 -3.62 -16.08 -1.26
CA ASP A 255 -2.58 -15.59 -2.15
C ASP A 255 -1.74 -14.47 -1.47
N PRO A 256 -0.49 -14.76 -1.05
CA PRO A 256 0.39 -13.75 -0.46
C PRO A 256 0.91 -12.73 -1.50
N THR A 257 1.09 -13.15 -2.75
CA THR A 257 1.58 -12.30 -3.84
C THR A 257 0.56 -11.22 -4.17
N LEU A 258 -0.71 -11.61 -4.30
CA LEU A 258 -1.81 -10.68 -4.53
C LEU A 258 -2.04 -9.77 -3.31
N ALA A 259 -1.90 -10.28 -2.08
CA ALA A 259 -1.96 -9.44 -0.88
C ALA A 259 -0.87 -8.35 -0.89
N TYR A 260 0.38 -8.71 -1.22
CA TYR A 260 1.48 -7.76 -1.38
C TYR A 260 1.24 -6.76 -2.52
N GLN A 261 0.72 -7.20 -3.67
CA GLN A 261 0.37 -6.32 -4.80
C GLN A 261 -0.73 -5.31 -4.44
N ILE A 262 -1.75 -5.72 -3.69
CA ILE A 262 -2.78 -4.81 -3.16
C ILE A 262 -2.12 -3.78 -2.22
N GLY A 263 -1.28 -4.21 -1.29
CA GLY A 263 -0.56 -3.30 -0.38
C GLY A 263 0.29 -2.26 -1.12
N LYS A 264 1.01 -2.67 -2.17
CA LYS A 264 1.77 -1.73 -3.01
C LYS A 264 0.90 -0.69 -3.71
N VAL A 265 -0.26 -1.08 -4.25
CA VAL A 265 -1.20 -0.12 -4.87
C VAL A 265 -1.81 0.81 -3.83
N LEU A 266 -2.08 0.33 -2.60
CA LEU A 266 -2.55 1.21 -1.53
C LEU A 266 -1.50 2.26 -1.13
N LEU A 267 -0.20 1.93 -1.14
CA LEU A 267 0.88 2.92 -1.02
C LEU A 267 0.93 3.90 -2.20
N GLU A 268 0.78 3.44 -3.44
CA GLU A 268 0.74 4.27 -4.67
C GLU A 268 -0.31 5.40 -4.56
N TYR A 269 -1.44 5.12 -3.90
CA TYR A 269 -2.54 6.07 -3.67
C TYR A 269 -2.56 6.70 -2.26
N ASN A 270 -1.45 6.64 -1.52
CA ASN A 270 -1.27 7.25 -0.19
C ASN A 270 -2.33 6.77 0.85
N LEU A 271 -2.51 5.45 0.95
CA LEU A 271 -3.33 4.76 1.95
C LEU A 271 -2.46 3.83 2.82
N PRO A 272 -1.59 4.38 3.70
CA PRO A 272 -0.59 3.61 4.44
C PRO A 272 -1.21 2.58 5.39
N ASP A 273 -2.23 2.95 6.18
CA ASP A 273 -2.91 2.05 7.12
C ASP A 273 -3.49 0.80 6.43
N ASP A 274 -4.14 1.00 5.28
CA ASP A 274 -4.71 -0.09 4.47
C ASP A 274 -3.58 -0.95 3.88
N ALA A 275 -2.47 -0.34 3.46
CA ALA A 275 -1.32 -1.06 2.89
C ALA A 275 -0.60 -1.92 3.93
N GLU A 276 -0.37 -1.39 5.13
CA GLU A 276 0.24 -2.12 6.25
C GLU A 276 -0.56 -3.38 6.58
N ALA A 277 -1.89 -3.27 6.67
CA ALA A 277 -2.77 -4.42 6.91
C ALA A 277 -2.70 -5.50 5.81
N GLU A 278 -2.49 -5.11 4.54
CA GLU A 278 -2.30 -6.07 3.44
C GLU A 278 -0.91 -6.71 3.46
N PHE A 279 0.15 -5.97 3.85
CA PHE A 279 1.48 -6.53 4.06
C PHE A 279 1.52 -7.46 5.27
N GLU A 280 0.83 -7.13 6.37
CA GLU A 280 0.65 -8.05 7.51
C GLU A 280 -0.03 -9.34 7.06
N ARG A 281 -1.14 -9.27 6.30
CA ARG A 281 -1.77 -10.49 5.74
C ARG A 281 -0.82 -11.25 4.81
N ALA A 282 -0.11 -10.57 3.91
CA ALA A 282 0.87 -11.22 3.03
C ALA A 282 1.94 -11.97 3.84
N SER A 283 2.41 -11.40 4.95
CA SER A 283 3.43 -12.02 5.81
C SER A 283 2.93 -13.27 6.51
N VAL A 284 1.69 -13.24 7.02
CA VAL A 284 1.02 -14.42 7.61
C VAL A 284 0.81 -15.50 6.56
N LEU A 285 0.31 -15.13 5.38
CA LEU A 285 0.07 -16.08 4.29
C LEU A 285 1.36 -16.74 3.75
N LEU A 286 2.49 -16.02 3.71
CA LEU A 286 3.79 -16.63 3.36
C LEU A 286 4.26 -17.62 4.44
N VAL A 287 4.15 -17.26 5.72
CA VAL A 287 4.57 -18.12 6.84
C VAL A 287 3.69 -19.38 6.93
N ASP A 288 2.38 -19.25 6.76
CA ASP A 288 1.43 -20.37 6.71
C ASP A 288 1.63 -21.26 5.47
N ALA A 289 2.12 -20.71 4.35
CA ALA A 289 2.38 -21.45 3.12
C ALA A 289 3.70 -22.23 3.14
N GLY A 290 4.73 -21.73 3.85
CA GLY A 290 6.06 -22.33 3.86
C GLY A 290 6.67 -22.40 2.45
N ASN A 291 7.38 -23.49 2.12
CA ASN A 291 7.99 -23.72 0.80
C ASN A 291 6.97 -24.09 -0.32
N ASN A 292 5.73 -23.60 -0.24
CA ASN A 292 4.71 -23.84 -1.26
C ASN A 292 4.99 -22.96 -2.49
N PRO A 293 5.19 -23.52 -3.71
CA PRO A 293 5.53 -22.74 -4.90
C PRO A 293 4.48 -21.71 -5.34
N ALA A 294 3.28 -21.71 -4.75
CA ALA A 294 2.30 -20.63 -4.90
C ALA A 294 2.70 -19.30 -4.22
N SER A 295 3.78 -19.26 -3.43
CA SER A 295 4.34 -18.02 -2.86
C SER A 295 4.94 -17.08 -3.92
N GLY A 296 5.26 -17.59 -5.11
CA GLY A 296 6.15 -16.91 -6.06
C GLY A 296 7.54 -16.64 -5.46
N ASP A 297 8.28 -15.75 -6.10
CA ASP A 297 9.60 -15.27 -5.62
C ASP A 297 9.50 -14.28 -4.43
N LEU A 298 8.34 -14.20 -3.76
CA LEU A 298 8.09 -13.19 -2.72
C LEU A 298 8.80 -13.54 -1.40
N ASN A 299 9.95 -12.90 -1.19
CA ASN A 299 10.76 -13.07 0.01
C ASN A 299 10.11 -12.43 1.25
N VAL A 300 9.93 -13.24 2.30
CA VAL A 300 9.42 -12.82 3.61
C VAL A 300 10.26 -11.70 4.24
N SER A 301 11.59 -11.72 4.08
CA SER A 301 12.46 -10.68 4.65
C SER A 301 12.37 -9.35 3.92
N ASP A 302 12.18 -9.36 2.59
CA ASP A 302 11.96 -8.12 1.84
C ASP A 302 10.56 -7.54 2.11
N LEU A 303 9.56 -8.38 2.38
CA LEU A 303 8.22 -7.93 2.81
C LEU A 303 8.25 -7.23 4.17
N TYR A 304 8.90 -7.83 5.18
CA TYR A 304 9.09 -7.15 6.48
C TYR A 304 9.93 -5.88 6.34
N LEU A 305 10.88 -5.81 5.40
CA LEU A 305 11.64 -4.58 5.13
C LEU A 305 10.75 -3.45 4.56
N GLN A 306 9.72 -3.77 3.75
CA GLN A 306 8.72 -2.78 3.32
C GLN A 306 7.85 -2.30 4.49
N MET A 307 7.43 -3.20 5.39
CA MET A 307 6.70 -2.83 6.61
C MET A 307 7.55 -1.96 7.55
N ALA A 308 8.81 -2.33 7.76
CA ALA A 308 9.78 -1.58 8.56
C ALA A 308 9.99 -0.16 8.01
N ARG A 309 10.13 -0.02 6.67
CA ARG A 309 10.21 1.30 6.01
C ARG A 309 8.96 2.12 6.28
N LEU A 310 7.78 1.54 6.06
CA LEU A 310 6.49 2.20 6.23
C LEU A 310 6.29 2.68 7.67
N ARG A 311 6.60 1.85 8.68
CA ARG A 311 6.51 2.19 10.10
C ARG A 311 7.51 3.28 10.50
N PHE A 312 8.74 3.22 9.98
CA PHE A 312 9.76 4.25 10.22
C PHE A 312 9.32 5.62 9.68
N ASP A 313 8.71 5.65 8.49
CA ASP A 313 8.22 6.90 7.88
C ASP A 313 7.04 7.50 8.67
N HIS A 314 6.24 6.67 9.33
CA HIS A 314 5.22 7.08 10.32
C HIS A 314 5.77 7.25 11.75
N HIS A 315 7.10 7.31 11.89
CA HIS A 315 7.85 7.54 13.14
C HIS A 315 7.73 6.42 14.20
N ASP A 316 7.13 5.27 13.89
CA ASP A 316 7.15 4.09 14.78
C ASP A 316 8.48 3.31 14.64
N TYR A 317 9.52 3.86 15.24
CA TYR A 317 10.85 3.25 15.29
C TYR A 317 10.87 1.91 16.06
N TRP A 318 9.88 1.63 16.91
CA TRP A 318 9.81 0.36 17.65
C TRP A 318 9.10 -0.73 16.85
N GLY A 319 8.00 -0.40 16.15
CA GLY A 319 7.39 -1.28 15.16
C GLY A 319 8.36 -1.61 14.01
N THR A 320 9.16 -0.62 13.59
CA THR A 320 10.29 -0.82 12.67
C THR A 320 11.25 -1.91 13.17
N LEU A 321 11.69 -1.82 14.43
CA LEU A 321 12.60 -2.81 15.02
C LEU A 321 11.95 -4.18 15.24
N HIS A 322 10.65 -4.21 15.54
CA HIS A 322 9.89 -5.46 15.66
C HIS A 322 9.78 -6.22 14.33
N ASP A 323 9.75 -5.52 13.19
CA ASP A 323 9.90 -6.16 11.89
C ASP A 323 11.35 -6.60 11.64
N PHE A 324 12.36 -5.86 12.09
CA PHE A 324 13.77 -6.30 12.01
C PHE A 324 14.07 -7.56 12.83
N ASP A 325 13.40 -7.80 13.97
CA ASP A 325 13.44 -9.10 14.69
C ASP A 325 13.02 -10.29 13.80
N ARG A 326 12.32 -10.02 12.69
CA ARG A 326 11.78 -11.01 11.73
C ARG A 326 12.53 -10.99 10.37
N ILE A 327 13.47 -10.07 10.16
CA ILE A 327 14.26 -9.92 8.93
C ILE A 327 15.58 -10.69 9.04
N THR A 328 15.80 -11.64 8.11
CA THR A 328 17.12 -12.26 7.93
C THR A 328 17.93 -11.44 6.93
N ILE A 329 18.81 -10.54 7.39
CA ILE A 329 19.55 -9.59 6.52
C ILE A 329 20.33 -10.28 5.38
N SER A 330 20.78 -11.52 5.56
CA SER A 330 21.46 -12.29 4.51
C SER A 330 20.54 -12.80 3.39
N SER A 331 19.23 -12.90 3.62
CA SER A 331 18.23 -13.27 2.59
C SER A 331 17.63 -12.07 1.87
N VAL A 332 17.70 -10.85 2.43
CA VAL A 332 17.31 -9.58 1.77
C VAL A 332 18.07 -9.42 0.45
N GLU A 333 17.45 -8.79 -0.57
CA GLU A 333 18.11 -8.52 -1.86
C GLU A 333 19.46 -7.78 -1.68
N ALA A 334 20.48 -8.15 -2.46
CA ALA A 334 21.85 -7.63 -2.24
C ALA A 334 21.98 -6.11 -2.36
N ASN A 335 21.18 -5.49 -3.24
CA ASN A 335 20.98 -4.05 -3.42
C ASN A 335 20.31 -3.36 -2.21
N LEU A 336 19.46 -4.08 -1.46
CA LEU A 336 18.69 -3.53 -0.34
C LEU A 336 19.38 -3.74 1.03
N ARG A 337 20.36 -4.65 1.15
CA ARG A 337 21.03 -4.93 2.44
C ARG A 337 21.63 -3.71 3.11
N ALA A 338 22.26 -2.82 2.33
CA ALA A 338 22.90 -1.62 2.87
C ALA A 338 21.87 -0.62 3.43
N SER A 339 20.72 -0.45 2.76
CA SER A 339 19.62 0.39 3.24
C SER A 339 18.82 -0.27 4.37
N ALA A 340 18.73 -1.60 4.42
CA ALA A 340 18.13 -2.33 5.54
C ALA A 340 18.94 -2.15 6.84
N LEU A 341 20.26 -2.39 6.78
CA LEU A 341 21.17 -2.14 7.91
C LEU A 341 21.19 -0.66 8.35
N HIS A 342 21.06 0.26 7.39
CA HIS A 342 20.95 1.68 7.68
C HIS A 342 19.64 2.03 8.39
N LEU A 343 18.50 1.51 7.92
CA LEU A 343 17.18 1.71 8.51
C LEU A 343 17.09 1.14 9.93
N GLU A 344 17.59 -0.08 10.15
CA GLU A 344 17.69 -0.69 11.49
C GLU A 344 18.54 0.18 12.43
N GLY A 345 19.71 0.62 11.94
CA GLY A 345 20.61 1.51 12.68
C GLY A 345 19.96 2.86 13.01
N GLN A 346 19.23 3.47 12.07
CA GLN A 346 18.47 4.69 12.35
C GLN A 346 17.35 4.43 13.36
N ALA A 347 16.59 3.33 13.23
CA ALA A 347 15.53 3.01 14.18
C ALA A 347 16.09 2.81 15.61
N LEU A 348 17.26 2.17 15.75
CA LEU A 348 17.99 2.09 17.02
C LEU A 348 18.37 3.47 17.59
N VAL A 349 18.78 4.44 16.77
CA VAL A 349 18.93 5.84 17.22
C VAL A 349 17.59 6.47 17.59
N GLY A 350 16.54 6.23 16.80
CA GLY A 350 15.16 6.68 17.00
C GLY A 350 14.57 6.32 18.37
N VAL A 351 14.92 5.13 18.87
CA VAL A 351 14.52 4.64 20.20
C VAL A 351 15.51 4.98 21.34
N GLY A 352 16.52 5.80 21.06
CA GLY A 352 17.55 6.22 22.03
C GLY A 352 18.69 5.22 22.26
N LYS A 353 18.73 4.11 21.52
CA LYS A 353 19.75 3.03 21.60
C LYS A 353 20.95 3.29 20.69
N ALA A 354 21.49 4.52 20.71
CA ALA A 354 22.62 4.91 19.85
C ALA A 354 23.85 3.99 19.91
N PRO A 355 24.26 3.40 21.07
CA PRO A 355 25.36 2.43 21.12
C PRO A 355 25.08 1.12 20.35
N GLU A 356 23.83 0.66 20.31
CA GLU A 356 23.41 -0.55 19.58
C GLU A 356 23.39 -0.28 18.06
N ALA A 357 23.02 0.95 17.66
CA ALA A 357 23.00 1.39 16.27
C ALA A 357 24.38 1.38 15.58
N LEU A 358 25.47 1.56 16.34
CA LEU A 358 26.80 1.81 15.79
C LEU A 358 27.29 0.72 14.84
N ASP A 359 26.97 -0.55 15.12
CA ASP A 359 27.43 -1.65 14.27
C ASP A 359 26.62 -1.75 12.98
N LYS A 360 25.29 -1.62 13.05
CA LYS A 360 24.41 -1.63 11.88
C LYS A 360 24.74 -0.50 10.90
N LEU A 361 24.93 0.72 11.41
CA LEU A 361 25.33 1.89 10.61
C LEU A 361 26.74 1.73 10.02
N ARG A 362 27.68 1.10 10.75
CA ARG A 362 29.02 0.76 10.24
C ARG A 362 28.96 -0.27 9.12
N GLN A 363 28.19 -1.35 9.28
CA GLN A 363 28.01 -2.36 8.24
C GLN A 363 27.32 -1.79 6.98
N ALA A 364 26.32 -0.92 7.14
CA ALA A 364 25.69 -0.20 6.03
C ALA A 364 26.71 0.64 5.24
N ALA A 365 27.50 1.46 5.93
CA ALA A 365 28.55 2.28 5.33
C ALA A 365 29.70 1.47 4.69
N GLN A 366 29.94 0.25 5.15
CA GLN A 366 30.89 -0.68 4.53
C GLN A 366 30.31 -1.38 3.29
N THR A 367 29.01 -1.68 3.30
CA THR A 367 28.32 -2.40 2.21
C THR A 367 28.03 -1.46 1.03
N ASN A 368 27.74 -0.19 1.29
CA ASN A 368 27.70 0.86 0.26
C ASN A 368 28.54 2.08 0.68
N PRO A 369 29.85 2.08 0.42
CA PRO A 369 30.75 3.18 0.78
C PRO A 369 30.64 4.41 -0.15
N ALA A 370 29.65 4.43 -1.05
CA ALA A 370 29.37 5.53 -1.97
C ALA A 370 28.22 6.45 -1.51
N ASN A 371 27.40 6.05 -0.53
CA ASN A 371 26.37 6.94 0.03
C ASN A 371 26.94 7.82 1.17
N PRO A 372 26.90 9.17 1.07
CA PRO A 372 27.29 10.07 2.17
C PRO A 372 26.42 9.93 3.43
N GLU A 373 25.11 9.69 3.29
CA GLU A 373 24.14 9.62 4.40
C GLU A 373 24.55 8.59 5.46
N TYR A 374 25.16 7.48 5.02
CA TYR A 374 25.53 6.39 5.90
C TYR A 374 26.70 6.78 6.82
N LEU A 375 27.62 7.65 6.35
CA LEU A 375 28.64 8.24 7.22
C LEU A 375 28.09 9.39 8.07
N VAL A 376 27.11 10.17 7.59
CA VAL A 376 26.46 11.22 8.39
C VAL A 376 25.71 10.62 9.58
N HIS A 377 24.86 9.60 9.35
CA HIS A 377 24.11 8.97 10.43
C HIS A 377 24.98 8.11 11.35
N LEU A 378 26.05 7.46 10.84
CA LEU A 378 27.06 6.83 11.69
C LEU A 378 27.78 7.86 12.58
N THR A 379 28.17 9.01 12.03
CA THR A 379 28.78 10.12 12.79
C THR A 379 27.86 10.59 13.91
N TRP A 380 26.58 10.80 13.60
CA TRP A 380 25.60 11.25 14.58
C TRP A 380 25.35 10.22 15.69
N ALA A 381 25.23 8.93 15.33
CA ALA A 381 25.08 7.85 16.30
C ALA A 381 26.31 7.68 17.20
N GLN A 382 27.53 7.76 16.65
CA GLN A 382 28.78 7.80 17.43
C GLN A 382 28.77 8.94 18.44
N PHE A 383 28.34 10.13 18.01
CA PHE A 383 28.30 11.32 18.85
C PHE A 383 27.25 11.23 19.97
N LEU A 384 26.05 10.69 19.68
CA LEU A 384 25.02 10.39 20.68
C LEU A 384 25.44 9.28 21.67
N ALA A 385 26.23 8.30 21.21
CA ALA A 385 26.82 7.27 22.06
C ALA A 385 27.98 7.78 22.95
N GLY A 386 28.41 9.05 22.77
CA GLY A 386 29.49 9.67 23.53
C GLY A 386 30.90 9.51 22.91
N ASP A 387 31.02 8.84 21.76
CA ASP A 387 32.28 8.64 21.04
C ASP A 387 32.57 9.82 20.10
N ALA A 388 33.00 10.93 20.71
CA ALA A 388 33.32 12.16 19.99
C ALA A 388 34.54 12.03 19.06
N GLU A 389 35.49 11.15 19.38
CA GLU A 389 36.70 10.96 18.57
C GLU A 389 36.41 10.16 17.30
N ALA A 390 35.65 9.07 17.40
CA ALA A 390 35.24 8.32 16.21
C ALA A 390 34.23 9.13 15.37
N ALA A 391 33.32 9.89 15.98
CA ALA A 391 32.46 10.82 15.25
C ALA A 391 33.27 11.86 14.44
N ALA A 392 34.25 12.53 15.07
CA ALA A 392 35.14 13.47 14.37
C ALA A 392 35.92 12.81 13.23
N THR A 393 36.37 11.57 13.43
CA THR A 393 37.08 10.78 12.41
C THR A 393 36.18 10.43 11.22
N THR A 394 34.94 10.00 11.47
CA THR A 394 33.94 9.69 10.43
C THR A 394 33.53 10.95 9.67
N ALA A 395 33.32 12.08 10.36
CA ALA A 395 33.00 13.36 9.73
C ALA A 395 34.14 13.91 8.85
N LEU A 396 35.41 13.69 9.26
CA LEU A 396 36.58 14.04 8.45
C LEU A 396 36.72 13.14 7.21
N LEU A 397 36.30 11.86 7.30
CA LEU A 397 36.23 10.97 6.13
C LEU A 397 35.10 11.40 5.18
N ALA A 398 33.91 11.68 5.71
CA ALA A 398 32.76 12.14 4.92
C ALA A 398 33.05 13.44 4.17
N GLY A 399 33.57 14.47 4.85
CA GLY A 399 33.87 15.76 4.20
C GLY A 399 35.05 15.73 3.23
N ARG A 400 35.97 14.77 3.34
CA ARG A 400 37.01 14.55 2.32
C ARG A 400 36.48 13.86 1.06
N LYS A 401 35.44 13.02 1.17
CA LYS A 401 34.76 12.41 0.03
C LYS A 401 33.73 13.34 -0.62
N TRP A 402 32.95 14.05 0.19
CA TRP A 402 31.76 14.79 -0.22
C TRP A 402 31.70 16.22 0.36
N PRO A 403 32.68 17.09 0.06
CA PRO A 403 32.77 18.44 0.64
C PRO A 403 31.62 19.37 0.26
N SER A 404 30.83 19.03 -0.75
CA SER A 404 29.68 19.81 -1.26
C SER A 404 28.31 19.33 -0.79
N VAL A 405 28.22 18.21 -0.06
CA VAL A 405 26.93 17.69 0.44
C VAL A 405 26.49 18.46 1.69
N PRO A 406 25.29 19.09 1.71
CA PRO A 406 24.86 19.95 2.81
C PRO A 406 24.91 19.27 4.18
N ASP A 407 24.43 18.03 4.30
CA ASP A 407 24.38 17.32 5.59
C ASP A 407 25.77 16.96 6.13
N VAL A 408 26.75 16.79 5.24
CA VAL A 408 28.15 16.58 5.61
C VAL A 408 28.76 17.87 6.16
N GLN A 409 28.48 19.02 5.53
CA GLN A 409 28.89 20.34 6.04
C GLN A 409 28.20 20.69 7.37
N LEU A 410 26.91 20.38 7.49
CA LEU A 410 26.13 20.55 8.70
C LEU A 410 26.69 19.68 9.84
N MET A 411 26.94 18.39 9.61
CA MET A 411 27.50 17.49 10.61
C MET A 411 28.90 17.93 11.08
N GLN A 412 29.76 18.39 10.17
CA GLN A 412 31.05 18.98 10.56
C GLN A 412 30.90 20.25 11.41
N THR A 413 29.94 21.11 11.06
CA THR A 413 29.63 22.35 11.80
C THR A 413 29.06 22.04 13.20
N LEU A 414 28.21 21.02 13.29
CA LEU A 414 27.65 20.51 14.55
C LEU A 414 28.74 19.95 15.46
N LEU A 415 29.60 19.04 14.98
CA LEU A 415 30.71 18.53 15.81
C LEU A 415 31.61 19.67 16.30
N LYS A 416 31.91 20.67 15.45
CA LYS A 416 32.68 21.85 15.86
C LYS A 416 31.97 22.68 16.94
N ARG A 417 30.64 22.82 16.89
CA ARG A 417 29.83 23.46 17.94
C ARG A 417 29.90 22.66 19.25
N GLU A 418 29.67 21.36 19.17
CA GLU A 418 29.52 20.50 20.36
C GLU A 418 30.85 20.18 21.06
N SER A 419 31.98 20.19 20.34
CA SER A 419 33.32 20.08 20.91
C SER A 419 33.79 21.36 21.65
N ALA A 420 33.00 22.43 21.71
CA ALA A 420 33.32 23.59 22.51
C ALA A 420 33.35 23.24 24.01
N ALA A 421 34.32 23.76 24.76
CA ALA A 421 34.59 23.34 26.14
C ALA A 421 33.40 23.48 27.10
N ASN A 422 32.57 24.52 26.92
CA ASN A 422 31.35 24.75 27.69
C ASN A 422 30.18 23.81 27.33
N ARG A 423 30.27 23.09 26.20
CA ARG A 423 29.28 22.10 25.74
C ARG A 423 29.75 20.67 25.98
N ALA A 424 31.06 20.44 25.94
CA ALA A 424 31.69 19.19 26.37
C ALA A 424 31.49 18.88 27.86
N SER A 425 31.31 19.90 28.71
CA SER A 425 30.92 19.71 30.13
C SER A 425 29.49 19.20 30.33
N VAL A 426 28.63 19.24 29.31
CA VAL A 426 27.22 18.80 29.34
C VAL A 426 26.98 17.76 28.22
N PRO A 427 27.36 16.48 28.43
CA PRO A 427 27.30 15.42 27.42
C PRO A 427 25.90 15.17 26.87
N LEU A 428 25.82 14.65 25.63
CA LEU A 428 24.55 14.47 24.89
C LEU A 428 23.59 13.41 25.45
N SER A 429 24.11 12.39 26.13
CA SER A 429 23.31 11.31 26.72
C SER A 429 23.58 11.24 28.22
N GLN A 430 22.65 11.76 29.02
CA GLN A 430 22.64 11.68 30.48
C GLN A 430 21.19 11.50 30.97
N PRO A 431 20.98 10.83 32.12
CA PRO A 431 19.68 10.77 32.75
C PRO A 431 19.23 12.17 33.20
N TRP A 432 17.95 12.47 33.02
CA TRP A 432 17.36 13.74 33.41
C TRP A 432 15.99 13.53 34.05
N HIS A 433 15.61 14.41 34.97
CA HIS A 433 14.28 14.49 35.58
C HIS A 433 13.85 15.94 35.69
N VAL A 434 12.60 16.23 35.35
CA VAL A 434 12.00 17.56 35.38
C VAL A 434 10.66 17.48 36.10
N LYS A 435 10.55 18.19 37.23
CA LYS A 435 9.31 18.37 37.98
C LYS A 435 8.96 19.85 38.10
N GLY A 436 7.77 20.23 37.66
CA GLY A 436 7.39 21.63 37.52
C GLY A 436 5.96 21.85 37.05
N GLU A 437 5.71 23.06 36.57
CA GLU A 437 4.42 23.49 36.01
C GLU A 437 4.63 24.23 34.69
N GLY A 438 3.58 24.31 33.87
CA GLY A 438 3.64 25.02 32.61
C GLY A 438 2.28 25.47 32.10
N LEU A 439 2.32 26.43 31.19
CA LEU A 439 1.14 27.09 30.62
C LEU A 439 1.27 27.06 29.10
N VAL A 440 0.20 26.75 28.38
CA VAL A 440 0.16 26.81 26.91
C VAL A 440 -1.03 27.64 26.46
N CYS A 441 -0.76 28.85 25.97
CA CYS A 441 -1.77 29.76 25.42
C CYS A 441 -1.76 29.70 23.90
N CYS A 442 -2.95 29.67 23.28
CA CYS A 442 -3.10 29.46 21.83
C CYS A 442 -4.04 30.52 21.20
N PRO A 443 -3.85 30.87 19.92
CA PRO A 443 -4.76 31.76 19.19
C PRO A 443 -6.11 31.09 18.85
N CYS A 444 -6.27 29.77 19.06
CA CYS A 444 -7.51 29.06 18.80
C CYS A 444 -8.68 29.55 19.67
N LYS A 445 -9.87 29.68 19.07
CA LYS A 445 -11.12 30.10 19.74
C LYS A 445 -11.93 28.93 20.33
N VAL A 446 -11.52 27.70 20.10
CA VAL A 446 -12.16 26.47 20.63
C VAL A 446 -11.13 25.65 21.44
N PRO A 447 -11.57 24.78 22.38
CA PRO A 447 -10.69 23.84 23.08
C PRO A 447 -9.90 22.93 22.12
N CYS A 448 -8.71 22.51 22.57
CA CYS A 448 -7.56 22.16 21.72
C CYS A 448 -7.83 21.17 20.56
N PRO A 449 -8.01 21.63 19.31
CA PRO A 449 -8.08 20.69 18.19
C PRO A 449 -6.74 19.97 18.03
N CYS A 450 -5.67 20.78 17.98
CA CYS A 450 -4.30 20.39 17.65
C CYS A 450 -3.61 19.47 18.67
N ARG A 451 -4.29 19.09 19.77
CA ARG A 451 -3.75 18.20 20.81
C ARG A 451 -4.74 17.14 21.30
N SER A 452 -6.01 17.21 20.89
CA SER A 452 -7.04 16.23 21.27
C SER A 452 -7.99 15.91 20.11
N ASN A 453 -7.43 15.54 18.95
CA ASN A 453 -8.10 14.94 17.80
C ASN A 453 -9.04 15.86 16.96
N ALA A 454 -8.55 17.04 16.51
CA ALA A 454 -9.20 17.81 15.43
C ALA A 454 -8.26 18.82 14.72
N THR A 455 -8.65 19.27 13.52
CA THR A 455 -7.95 20.30 12.72
C THR A 455 -7.92 21.66 13.43
N PRO A 456 -6.79 22.42 13.41
CA PRO A 456 -6.71 23.76 13.96
C PRO A 456 -7.80 24.71 13.44
N THR A 457 -8.34 25.57 14.31
CA THR A 457 -9.35 26.58 13.91
C THR A 457 -8.74 27.92 13.49
N HIS A 458 -7.43 28.00 13.37
CA HIS A 458 -6.65 29.13 12.84
C HIS A 458 -5.60 28.56 11.87
N THR A 459 -5.20 29.34 10.87
CA THR A 459 -4.28 28.93 9.78
C THR A 459 -2.82 28.76 10.21
N HIS A 460 -2.49 29.08 11.46
CA HIS A 460 -1.13 29.08 12.02
C HIS A 460 -1.16 28.77 13.52
N CYS A 461 -0.04 28.27 14.07
CA CYS A 461 0.08 27.84 15.46
C CYS A 461 1.05 28.73 16.25
N GLU A 462 0.64 29.97 16.53
CA GLU A 462 1.37 30.87 17.44
C GLU A 462 1.09 30.51 18.90
N ASN A 463 1.43 29.28 19.33
CA ASN A 463 1.28 28.89 20.72
C ASN A 463 2.49 29.33 21.56
N THR A 464 2.23 29.97 22.70
CA THR A 464 3.25 30.30 23.70
C THR A 464 3.22 29.27 24.81
N GLY A 465 4.33 28.53 24.93
CA GLY A 465 4.54 27.55 25.98
C GLY A 465 5.50 28.09 27.04
N LEU A 466 5.03 28.32 28.26
CA LEU A 466 5.90 28.54 29.42
C LEU A 466 6.12 27.22 30.16
N THR A 467 7.32 27.07 30.71
CA THR A 467 7.67 26.04 31.69
C THR A 467 8.43 26.67 32.84
N ARG A 468 8.05 26.31 34.07
CA ARG A 468 8.77 26.59 35.31
C ARG A 468 9.15 25.29 35.98
N ILE A 469 10.45 24.97 35.99
CA ILE A 469 10.98 23.81 36.69
C ILE A 469 11.10 24.16 38.18
N HIS A 470 10.45 23.38 39.03
CA HIS A 470 10.56 23.54 40.49
C HIS A 470 11.74 22.76 41.04
N ARG A 471 11.96 21.54 40.52
CA ARG A 471 13.12 20.70 40.80
C ARG A 471 13.46 19.93 39.53
N GLY A 472 14.74 19.76 39.25
CA GLY A 472 15.16 18.92 38.13
C GLY A 472 16.67 18.92 37.92
N HIS A 473 17.11 17.98 37.08
CA HIS A 473 18.51 17.89 36.70
C HIS A 473 18.66 17.29 35.30
N TYR A 474 19.81 17.56 34.69
CA TYR A 474 20.31 16.87 33.50
C TYR A 474 21.73 16.38 33.79
N GLY A 475 21.91 15.08 34.00
CA GLY A 475 23.17 14.54 34.54
C GLY A 475 23.51 15.21 35.87
N LYS A 476 24.58 16.02 35.87
CA LYS A 476 25.04 16.82 37.03
C LYS A 476 24.53 18.27 37.07
N VAL A 477 23.93 18.78 35.99
CA VAL A 477 23.43 20.16 35.90
C VAL A 477 22.10 20.26 36.62
N SER A 478 21.95 21.17 37.59
CA SER A 478 20.66 21.44 38.24
C SER A 478 19.80 22.37 37.39
N LEU A 479 18.51 22.05 37.31
CA LEU A 479 17.46 22.83 36.65
C LEU A 479 16.48 23.46 37.67
N ASP A 480 16.81 23.44 38.96
CA ASP A 480 15.96 23.96 40.03
C ASP A 480 15.67 25.46 39.84
N GLY A 481 14.39 25.82 39.78
CA GLY A 481 13.93 27.20 39.53
C GLY A 481 14.02 27.66 38.07
N PHE A 482 14.64 26.88 37.16
CA PHE A 482 14.82 27.26 35.77
C PHE A 482 13.47 27.51 35.08
N THR A 483 13.30 28.71 34.54
CA THR A 483 12.03 29.20 33.99
C THR A 483 12.27 29.74 32.58
N PHE A 484 11.46 29.29 31.62
CA PHE A 484 11.60 29.67 30.22
C PHE A 484 10.24 29.84 29.52
N VAL A 485 10.22 30.68 28.49
CA VAL A 485 9.07 30.90 27.60
C VAL A 485 9.47 30.61 26.17
N ALA A 486 8.91 29.54 25.61
CA ALA A 486 9.00 29.20 24.20
C ALA A 486 7.88 29.92 23.43
N VAL A 487 8.27 30.76 22.47
CA VAL A 487 7.35 31.41 21.53
C VAL A 487 7.56 30.81 20.15
N ASN A 488 6.59 30.04 19.67
CA ASN A 488 6.56 29.50 18.31
C ASN A 488 6.00 30.59 17.38
N GLY A 489 6.69 30.90 16.27
CA GLY A 489 6.52 32.19 15.59
C GLY A 489 6.99 32.32 14.14
N ALA A 490 7.36 31.22 13.46
CA ALA A 490 7.51 31.23 12.01
C ALA A 490 6.14 31.34 11.33
N MET A 491 6.00 32.25 10.36
CA MET A 491 4.80 32.32 9.50
C MET A 491 4.76 31.23 8.42
N GLU A 492 5.46 30.09 8.64
CA GLU A 492 5.39 28.88 7.83
C GLU A 492 6.01 27.68 8.58
N THR A 493 5.22 26.59 8.71
CA THR A 493 5.63 25.18 8.90
C THR A 493 6.93 24.88 9.68
N LYS A 494 7.00 25.20 10.98
CA LYS A 494 8.10 24.75 11.87
C LYS A 494 7.62 24.18 13.21
N THR A 495 8.42 23.27 13.78
CA THR A 495 8.14 22.49 14.99
C THR A 495 8.98 22.87 16.21
N ALA A 496 9.95 23.78 16.06
CA ALA A 496 10.81 24.31 17.11
C ALA A 496 10.45 25.77 17.44
N PRO A 497 10.70 26.26 18.67
CA PRO A 497 10.43 27.64 19.04
C PRO A 497 11.35 28.64 18.34
N ASP A 498 10.75 29.64 17.71
CA ASP A 498 11.46 30.71 17.00
C ASP A 498 12.15 31.70 17.96
N MET A 499 11.67 31.82 19.20
CA MET A 499 12.35 32.53 20.28
C MET A 499 12.19 31.77 21.60
N LEU A 500 13.30 31.57 22.32
CA LEU A 500 13.30 31.12 23.71
C LEU A 500 13.71 32.26 24.63
N TYR A 501 12.80 32.67 25.52
CA TYR A 501 13.09 33.62 26.59
C TYR A 501 13.46 32.87 27.87
N VAL A 502 14.53 33.28 28.54
CA VAL A 502 14.96 32.73 29.83
C VAL A 502 15.28 33.85 30.83
N GLU A 503 15.17 33.55 32.12
CA GLU A 503 15.61 34.47 33.17
C GLU A 503 17.09 34.88 33.01
N PRO A 504 17.50 36.12 33.33
CA PRO A 504 18.91 36.54 33.23
C PRO A 504 19.86 35.76 34.15
N SER A 505 19.34 35.08 35.17
CA SER A 505 20.08 34.17 36.06
C SER A 505 20.31 32.77 35.48
N ALA A 506 19.73 32.43 34.33
CA ALA A 506 19.91 31.13 33.68
C ALA A 506 21.37 30.93 33.22
N THR A 507 22.01 29.84 33.63
CA THR A 507 23.38 29.53 33.21
C THR A 507 23.43 28.97 31.79
N ASP A 508 24.59 29.07 31.13
CA ASP A 508 24.79 28.44 29.82
C ASP A 508 24.65 26.91 29.91
N GLU A 509 25.06 26.30 31.03
CA GLU A 509 24.90 24.87 31.29
C GLU A 509 23.42 24.45 31.35
N GLN A 510 22.55 25.28 31.96
CA GLN A 510 21.10 25.05 31.99
C GLN A 510 20.47 25.17 30.58
N LEU A 511 20.95 26.10 29.76
CA LEU A 511 20.53 26.23 28.35
C LEU A 511 20.95 25.01 27.52
N ILE A 512 22.17 24.52 27.70
CA ILE A 512 22.65 23.32 27.00
C ILE A 512 21.90 22.08 27.48
N ALA A 513 21.67 21.95 28.79
CA ALA A 513 20.85 20.89 29.39
C ALA A 513 19.41 20.87 28.85
N LEU A 514 18.76 22.04 28.71
CA LEU A 514 17.45 22.12 28.06
C LEU A 514 17.52 21.61 26.61
N GLU A 515 18.52 22.01 25.84
CA GLU A 515 18.71 21.51 24.47
C GLU A 515 18.95 19.99 24.42
N ARG A 516 19.66 19.40 25.40
CA ARG A 516 19.80 17.93 25.52
C ARG A 516 18.48 17.24 25.84
N ILE A 517 17.64 17.83 26.69
CA ILE A 517 16.30 17.31 26.98
C ILE A 517 15.44 17.33 25.70
N MET A 518 15.42 18.47 24.98
CA MET A 518 14.74 18.58 23.69
C MET A 518 15.26 17.56 22.66
N GLN A 519 16.59 17.32 22.62
CA GLN A 519 17.21 16.32 21.75
C GLN A 519 16.70 14.90 22.00
N SER A 520 16.35 14.55 23.24
CA SER A 520 15.80 13.24 23.58
C SER A 520 14.36 13.02 23.07
N PHE A 521 13.67 14.08 22.64
CA PHE A 521 12.32 13.99 22.05
C PHE A 521 12.34 13.67 20.54
N ASN A 522 13.45 13.95 19.85
CA ASN A 522 13.69 13.62 18.45
C ASN A 522 15.18 13.29 18.24
N PRO A 523 15.64 12.07 18.56
CA PRO A 523 17.06 11.72 18.49
C PRO A 523 17.61 11.57 17.07
N LEU A 524 16.75 11.49 16.03
CA LEU A 524 17.20 11.42 14.63
C LEU A 524 17.71 12.76 14.08
N GLN A 525 17.16 13.88 14.57
CA GLN A 525 17.49 15.21 14.06
C GLN A 525 18.19 16.07 15.12
N PRO A 526 19.32 16.73 14.79
CA PRO A 526 19.99 17.65 15.70
C PRO A 526 19.06 18.77 16.19
N SER A 527 18.77 18.78 17.48
CA SER A 527 17.96 19.81 18.13
C SER A 527 18.83 21.01 18.49
N ILE A 528 18.55 22.17 17.87
CA ILE A 528 19.35 23.39 18.00
C ILE A 528 18.45 24.55 18.41
N ILE A 529 18.67 25.11 19.61
CA ILE A 529 18.01 26.33 20.06
C ILE A 529 18.86 27.51 19.56
N LEU A 530 18.48 28.06 18.41
CA LEU A 530 19.24 29.12 17.73
C LEU A 530 19.05 30.50 18.38
N ASN A 531 17.82 30.81 18.80
CA ASN A 531 17.44 32.14 19.28
C ASN A 531 17.09 32.10 20.77
N VAL A 532 17.99 32.60 21.62
CA VAL A 532 17.79 32.71 23.07
C VAL A 532 17.94 34.16 23.51
N GLU A 533 16.98 34.68 24.26
CA GLU A 533 17.03 36.03 24.86
C GLU A 533 16.93 35.94 26.39
N ARG A 534 17.84 36.62 27.09
CA ARG A 534 17.85 36.73 28.56
C ARG A 534 17.01 37.94 28.98
N ALA A 535 15.80 37.69 29.48
CA ALA A 535 14.84 38.72 29.87
C ALA A 535 14.13 38.35 31.19
N PRO A 536 13.80 39.29 32.09
CA PRO A 536 13.09 38.98 33.33
C PRO A 536 11.69 38.41 33.06
N ILE A 537 11.35 37.25 33.66
CA ILE A 537 10.07 36.54 33.48
C ILE A 537 9.32 36.57 34.81
N SER A 538 8.56 37.64 35.05
CA SER A 538 7.70 37.70 36.23
C SER A 538 6.64 36.60 36.15
N PHE A 539 6.75 35.57 37.01
CA PHE A 539 5.77 34.49 37.16
C PHE A 539 5.17 34.54 38.57
N VAL A 540 3.88 34.91 38.65
CA VAL A 540 3.14 35.15 39.89
C VAL A 540 1.94 34.22 39.96
N THR A 541 1.67 33.63 41.14
CA THR A 541 0.56 32.70 41.35
C THR A 541 -0.31 33.09 42.53
N SER A 542 -1.59 33.37 42.29
CA SER A 542 -2.59 33.39 43.36
C SER A 542 -3.11 31.97 43.58
N ARG A 543 -2.68 31.35 44.68
CA ARG A 543 -3.16 30.03 45.12
C ARG A 543 -4.61 30.05 45.61
N GLN A 544 -5.19 31.22 45.90
CA GLN A 544 -6.60 31.34 46.29
C GLN A 544 -7.51 31.42 45.07
N ASP A 545 -7.11 32.12 44.01
CA ASP A 545 -7.91 32.31 42.79
C ASP A 545 -7.62 31.30 41.67
N ASN A 546 -6.61 30.44 41.87
CA ASN A 546 -5.98 29.59 40.84
C ASN A 546 -5.52 30.38 39.61
N VAL A 547 -5.07 31.62 39.83
CA VAL A 547 -4.64 32.56 38.79
C VAL A 547 -3.12 32.53 38.64
N TYR A 548 -2.69 32.42 37.39
CA TYR A 548 -1.30 32.40 36.96
C TYR A 548 -1.04 33.61 36.06
N GLU A 549 -0.07 34.44 36.43
CA GLU A 549 0.34 35.62 35.69
C GLU A 549 1.80 35.49 35.26
N VAL A 550 2.05 35.80 33.98
CA VAL A 550 3.36 35.80 33.34
C VAL A 550 3.55 37.14 32.65
N ARG A 551 4.66 37.84 32.92
CA ARG A 551 5.01 39.05 32.19
C ARG A 551 6.50 39.10 31.84
N ILE A 552 6.79 39.31 30.56
CA ILE A 552 8.10 39.76 30.08
C ILE A 552 7.95 41.25 29.73
N PRO A 553 8.66 42.17 30.42
CA PRO A 553 8.47 43.61 30.26
C PRO A 553 8.55 44.08 28.79
N LYS A 554 7.55 44.86 28.36
CA LYS A 554 7.40 45.39 26.98
C LYS A 554 7.26 44.34 25.86
N LEU A 555 7.09 43.06 26.17
CA LEU A 555 7.01 41.98 25.18
C LEU A 555 5.74 41.13 25.30
N LEU A 556 5.47 40.59 26.49
CA LEU A 556 4.47 39.52 26.70
C LEU A 556 3.73 39.71 28.03
N GLU A 557 2.43 39.49 28.00
CA GLU A 557 1.57 39.39 29.18
C GLU A 557 0.57 38.25 29.00
N ILE A 558 0.68 37.23 29.84
CA ILE A 558 -0.28 36.13 29.95
C ILE A 558 -0.89 36.16 31.35
N LYS A 559 -2.21 36.01 31.42
CA LYS A 559 -2.95 35.80 32.66
C LYS A 559 -3.99 34.72 32.41
N ILE A 560 -3.92 33.61 33.15
CA ILE A 560 -4.90 32.52 33.03
C ILE A 560 -5.43 32.12 34.39
N ARG A 561 -6.65 31.57 34.44
CA ARG A 561 -7.19 30.86 35.61
C ARG A 561 -7.23 29.37 35.29
N ARG A 562 -6.58 28.55 36.11
CA ARG A 562 -6.74 27.09 36.12
C ARG A 562 -8.10 26.79 36.76
N GLU A 563 -8.97 26.07 36.05
CA GLU A 563 -10.34 25.81 36.51
C GLU A 563 -10.36 24.51 37.33
N LEU A 564 -10.82 24.55 38.58
CA LEU A 564 -10.85 23.42 39.50
C LEU A 564 -12.29 23.14 40.01
N ASN A 565 -12.57 21.91 40.45
CA ASN A 565 -13.78 21.58 41.21
C ASN A 565 -13.67 22.01 42.69
N ASN A 566 -14.71 21.75 43.50
CA ASN A 566 -14.73 22.13 44.91
C ASN A 566 -13.69 21.36 45.74
N GLU A 567 -13.28 20.21 45.23
CA GLU A 567 -12.33 19.26 45.79
C GLU A 567 -10.87 19.63 45.44
N GLY A 568 -10.65 20.64 44.57
CA GLY A 568 -9.33 21.12 44.14
C GLY A 568 -8.71 20.38 42.96
N GLU A 569 -9.47 19.51 42.30
CA GLU A 569 -9.06 18.75 41.12
C GLU A 569 -9.34 19.53 39.81
N PRO A 570 -8.54 19.34 38.74
CA PRO A 570 -8.74 20.07 37.48
C PRO A 570 -10.05 19.74 36.76
N LEU A 571 -10.76 20.77 36.31
CA LEU A 571 -11.90 20.63 35.41
C LEU A 571 -11.41 20.35 33.98
N PHE A 572 -12.11 19.44 33.29
CA PHE A 572 -11.83 19.03 31.91
C PHE A 572 -10.34 18.68 31.64
N PRO A 573 -9.74 17.74 32.39
CA PRO A 573 -8.43 17.21 32.03
C PRO A 573 -8.57 16.33 30.77
N ALA A 574 -7.54 16.30 29.93
CA ALA A 574 -7.54 15.52 28.69
C ALA A 574 -6.16 14.90 28.40
N ALA A 575 -6.16 13.70 27.84
CA ALA A 575 -5.03 13.11 27.15
C ALA A 575 -4.56 14.03 26.00
N ALA A 576 -3.26 14.21 25.85
CA ALA A 576 -2.71 15.20 24.93
C ALA A 576 -1.34 14.85 24.35
N LEU A 577 -1.08 15.38 23.16
CA LEU A 577 0.23 15.41 22.52
C LEU A 577 1.00 16.65 23.01
N ASP A 578 1.82 16.49 24.07
CA ASP A 578 2.75 17.50 24.56
C ASP A 578 4.10 16.88 24.97
N GLN A 579 5.18 17.65 24.82
CA GLN A 579 6.55 17.23 25.15
C GLN A 579 6.83 17.12 26.66
N PHE A 580 5.99 17.72 27.51
CA PHE A 580 6.20 17.78 28.96
C PHE A 580 5.04 17.18 29.78
N SER A 581 4.02 16.59 29.14
CA SER A 581 3.02 15.74 29.81
C SER A 581 2.15 14.97 28.80
N ASN A 582 1.66 13.78 29.18
CA ASN A 582 0.55 13.12 28.50
C ASN A 582 -0.83 13.75 28.78
N ARG A 583 -0.91 14.67 29.75
CA ARG A 583 -2.16 15.27 30.24
C ARG A 583 -2.07 16.79 30.21
N ILE A 584 -3.08 17.41 29.62
CA ILE A 584 -3.36 18.84 29.81
C ILE A 584 -4.63 19.02 30.64
N GLU A 585 -4.76 20.22 31.20
CA GLU A 585 -5.89 20.65 32.01
C GLU A 585 -6.45 21.96 31.44
N TYR A 586 -7.76 22.12 31.42
CA TYR A 586 -8.36 23.35 30.90
C TYR A 586 -8.03 24.56 31.77
N ALA A 587 -7.68 25.68 31.13
CA ALA A 587 -7.50 26.96 31.79
C ALA A 587 -8.16 28.08 30.99
N ARG A 588 -8.86 28.98 31.69
CA ARG A 588 -9.46 30.15 31.07
C ARG A 588 -8.39 31.20 30.82
N ASN A 589 -8.16 31.53 29.56
CA ASN A 589 -7.31 32.65 29.17
C ASN A 589 -8.01 33.97 29.54
N LEU A 590 -7.40 34.78 30.40
CA LEU A 590 -7.91 36.10 30.80
C LEU A 590 -7.18 37.21 30.02
N THR A 591 -5.86 37.09 29.89
CA THR A 591 -5.01 37.92 29.03
C THR A 591 -4.01 37.04 28.29
N TYR A 592 -3.78 37.33 27.01
CA TYR A 592 -2.64 36.81 26.26
C TYR A 592 -2.28 37.86 25.20
N LYS A 593 -1.30 38.70 25.50
CA LYS A 593 -0.94 39.89 24.73
C LYS A 593 0.54 39.93 24.39
N PHE A 594 0.83 40.39 23.17
CA PHE A 594 2.17 40.60 22.67
C PHE A 594 2.35 42.01 22.11
N TRP A 595 3.53 42.57 22.37
CA TRP A 595 3.97 43.87 21.86
C TRP A 595 5.12 43.69 20.86
N ASP A 596 5.25 44.64 19.93
CA ASP A 596 6.39 44.70 19.02
C ASP A 596 7.61 45.40 19.69
N LYS A 597 8.75 45.40 18.99
CA LYS A 597 9.99 46.05 19.43
C LYS A 597 9.88 47.56 19.66
N ASN A 598 8.81 48.21 19.19
CA ASN A 598 8.54 49.63 19.37
C ASN A 598 7.60 49.89 20.58
N GLY A 599 7.08 48.83 21.21
CA GLY A 599 6.10 48.89 22.29
C GLY A 599 4.65 49.04 21.81
N ALA A 600 4.36 48.85 20.53
CA ALA A 600 2.99 48.81 20.02
C ALA A 600 2.37 47.43 20.29
N LEU A 601 1.10 47.38 20.72
CA LEU A 601 0.37 46.12 20.90
C LEU A 601 0.17 45.48 19.52
N LYS A 602 0.81 44.33 19.29
CA LYS A 602 0.81 43.63 18.00
C LYS A 602 -0.29 42.57 17.91
N TRP A 603 -0.52 41.85 19.01
CA TRP A 603 -1.53 40.79 19.08
C TRP A 603 -2.25 40.79 20.43
N ASP A 604 -3.57 40.63 20.41
CA ASP A 604 -4.40 40.35 21.59
C ASP A 604 -5.22 39.07 21.39
N TYR A 605 -4.88 38.07 22.19
CA TYR A 605 -5.42 36.73 22.23
C TYR A 605 -6.03 36.41 23.61
N GLY A 606 -6.35 37.44 24.42
CA GLY A 606 -7.16 37.28 25.63
C GLY A 606 -8.52 36.63 25.36
N GLY A 607 -9.05 35.87 26.33
CA GLY A 607 -10.33 35.17 26.20
C GLY A 607 -10.34 33.96 25.25
N ARG A 608 -9.19 33.61 24.65
CA ARG A 608 -9.03 32.44 23.77
C ARG A 608 -8.69 31.16 24.56
N GLN A 609 -8.13 30.15 23.92
CA GLN A 609 -7.73 28.94 24.63
C GLN A 609 -6.46 29.16 25.48
N ALA A 610 -6.46 28.62 26.70
CA ALA A 610 -5.25 28.28 27.43
C ALA A 610 -5.37 26.87 28.02
N ASN A 611 -4.22 26.30 28.41
CA ASN A 611 -4.13 25.01 29.08
C ASN A 611 -3.06 25.09 30.17
N PHE A 612 -3.28 24.38 31.26
CA PHE A 612 -2.28 24.15 32.30
C PHE A 612 -1.68 22.75 32.10
N ARG A 613 -0.39 22.57 32.45
CA ARG A 613 0.27 21.26 32.54
C ARG A 613 1.01 21.11 33.86
N THR A 614 0.75 20.01 34.55
CA THR A 614 1.60 19.50 35.63
C THR A 614 2.68 18.64 35.00
N ILE A 615 3.95 18.90 35.33
CA ILE A 615 5.13 18.26 34.73
C ILE A 615 5.83 17.41 35.80
N ASP A 616 6.01 16.12 35.55
CA ASP A 616 6.81 15.21 36.35
C ASP A 616 7.29 14.06 35.45
N LEU A 617 8.41 14.26 34.75
CA LEU A 617 8.92 13.35 33.72
C LEU A 617 10.42 13.18 33.84
N ASP A 618 10.90 11.97 33.57
CA ASP A 618 12.32 11.65 33.45
C ASP A 618 12.65 11.02 32.09
N SER A 619 13.94 10.92 31.75
CA SER A 619 14.44 10.41 30.48
C SER A 619 13.90 9.03 30.09
N ARG A 620 13.51 8.19 31.06
CA ARG A 620 12.92 6.87 30.80
C ARG A 620 11.54 6.97 30.18
N ALA A 621 10.77 8.02 30.47
CA ALA A 621 9.42 8.17 29.95
C ALA A 621 9.38 8.14 28.41
N TYR A 622 10.46 8.63 27.79
CA TYR A 622 10.71 8.56 26.35
C TYR A 622 11.33 7.23 25.92
N THR A 623 12.38 6.72 26.57
CA THR A 623 12.99 5.44 26.14
C THR A 623 12.10 4.21 26.36
N SER A 624 11.08 4.30 27.24
CA SER A 624 10.10 3.24 27.50
C SER A 624 8.73 3.46 26.82
N GLN A 625 8.65 4.29 25.77
CA GLN A 625 7.43 4.54 24.97
C GLN A 625 6.19 5.06 25.75
N THR A 626 6.36 5.64 26.94
CA THR A 626 5.20 6.05 27.75
C THR A 626 4.63 7.42 27.37
N MET A 627 5.19 8.13 26.39
CA MET A 627 4.72 9.46 26.00
C MET A 627 3.95 9.46 24.66
N LEU A 628 2.70 9.95 24.66
CA LEU A 628 1.80 9.94 23.50
C LEU A 628 2.36 10.68 22.27
N ILE A 629 3.16 11.73 22.50
CA ILE A 629 3.82 12.54 21.47
C ILE A 629 4.81 11.74 20.62
N GLN A 630 5.34 10.62 21.13
CA GLN A 630 6.29 9.76 20.40
C GLN A 630 5.66 8.98 19.24
N PHE A 631 4.34 8.84 19.26
CA PHE A 631 3.55 8.12 18.27
C PHE A 631 2.75 9.07 17.36
N ALA A 632 3.13 10.35 17.28
CA ALA A 632 2.38 11.36 16.55
C ALA A 632 2.64 11.27 15.03
N ASP A 633 1.69 10.67 14.32
CA ASP A 633 1.68 10.46 12.86
C ASP A 633 1.31 11.69 12.01
N GLY A 634 0.90 12.80 12.63
CA GLY A 634 0.45 14.01 11.92
C GLY A 634 -0.96 13.95 11.34
N SER A 635 -1.70 12.84 11.50
CA SER A 635 -3.12 12.67 11.07
C SER A 635 -4.09 13.69 11.67
N GLY A 636 -3.67 14.39 12.72
CA GLY A 636 -4.50 15.25 13.54
C GLY A 636 -5.38 14.47 14.52
N GLY A 637 -5.18 13.16 14.68
CA GLY A 637 -5.92 12.28 15.59
C GLY A 637 -5.06 11.50 16.58
N PHE A 638 -5.68 10.52 17.25
CA PHE A 638 -4.98 9.48 18.00
C PHE A 638 -5.06 8.16 17.23
N ASN A 639 -3.91 7.56 16.90
CA ASN A 639 -3.85 6.23 16.30
C ASN A 639 -4.07 5.11 17.32
N LYS A 640 -4.12 3.86 16.82
CA LYS A 640 -4.32 2.63 17.61
C LYS A 640 -3.38 2.56 18.82
N LYS A 641 -2.08 2.81 18.63
CA LYS A 641 -1.05 2.72 19.68
C LYS A 641 -1.24 3.80 20.76
N GLN A 642 -1.60 5.02 20.37
CA GLN A 642 -1.93 6.10 21.31
C GLN A 642 -3.22 5.82 22.07
N LEU A 643 -4.25 5.25 21.43
CA LEU A 643 -5.50 4.84 22.09
C LEU A 643 -5.28 3.69 23.09
N GLU A 644 -4.39 2.74 22.77
CA GLU A 644 -3.95 1.70 23.70
C GLU A 644 -3.23 2.28 24.93
N LEU A 645 -2.30 3.24 24.72
CA LEU A 645 -1.57 3.91 25.81
C LEU A 645 -2.49 4.79 26.68
N ILE A 646 -3.44 5.51 26.07
CA ILE A 646 -4.50 6.26 26.79
C ILE A 646 -5.29 5.33 27.71
N LYS A 647 -5.57 4.10 27.26
CA LYS A 647 -6.31 3.09 28.01
C LYS A 647 -5.47 2.44 29.11
N SER A 648 -4.17 2.16 28.90
CA SER A 648 -3.30 1.57 29.93
C SER A 648 -3.04 2.54 31.08
N GLU A 649 -2.67 3.78 30.74
CA GLU A 649 -2.34 4.84 31.70
C GLU A 649 -3.59 5.51 32.31
N LYS A 650 -4.79 5.03 31.94
CA LYS A 650 -6.10 5.56 32.38
C LYS A 650 -6.22 7.07 32.16
N LEU A 651 -5.63 7.58 31.08
CA LEU A 651 -5.63 9.00 30.77
C LEU A 651 -7.06 9.45 30.43
N PRO A 652 -7.46 10.66 30.84
CA PRO A 652 -8.81 11.14 30.61
C PRO A 652 -9.04 11.35 29.10
N VAL A 653 -9.85 10.48 28.50
CA VAL A 653 -10.23 10.58 27.08
C VAL A 653 -11.04 11.87 26.89
N PRO A 654 -10.78 12.68 25.84
CA PRO A 654 -11.65 13.79 25.50
C PRO A 654 -13.10 13.30 25.35
N HIS A 655 -14.06 13.95 26.02
CA HIS A 655 -15.46 13.81 25.64
C HIS A 655 -15.56 14.11 24.14
N THR A 656 -16.28 13.27 23.40
CA THR A 656 -16.31 13.35 21.93
C THR A 656 -16.86 14.68 21.47
N TYR A 657 -15.96 15.63 21.21
CA TYR A 657 -16.28 16.81 20.44
C TYR A 657 -16.85 16.32 19.10
N PRO A 658 -18.04 16.79 18.70
CA PRO A 658 -18.61 16.34 17.44
C PRO A 658 -17.63 16.73 16.34
N ARG A 659 -17.06 15.73 15.65
CA ARG A 659 -16.42 15.95 14.36
C ARG A 659 -17.44 16.73 13.53
N ARG A 660 -17.06 17.92 13.07
CA ARG A 660 -17.82 18.54 11.98
C ARG A 660 -17.70 17.60 10.80
N GLU A 661 -18.81 16.94 10.48
CA GLU A 661 -19.01 16.40 9.13
C GLU A 661 -18.66 17.50 8.12
N SER A 662 -17.99 17.15 7.03
CA SER A 662 -17.35 18.16 6.16
C SER A 662 -18.38 19.19 5.70
N THR A 663 -18.14 20.46 6.04
CA THR A 663 -19.08 21.57 5.82
C THR A 663 -19.25 21.96 4.33
N GLU A 664 -18.76 21.12 3.42
CA GLU A 664 -18.98 21.19 1.97
C GLU A 664 -20.46 21.03 1.58
N ARG A 665 -21.30 20.49 2.48
CA ARG A 665 -22.76 20.39 2.27
C ARG A 665 -23.59 21.61 2.70
N GLN A 666 -22.99 22.67 3.26
CA GLN A 666 -23.72 23.85 3.74
C GLN A 666 -23.40 25.17 3.02
N HIS A 667 -22.83 25.12 1.81
CA HIS A 667 -22.73 26.27 0.89
C HIS A 667 -23.45 26.01 -0.44
N LYS A 668 -24.69 25.50 -0.35
CA LYS A 668 -25.69 25.47 -1.44
C LYS A 668 -27.12 25.74 -0.93
N GLN A 669 -27.31 26.90 -0.31
CA GLN A 669 -28.58 27.63 -0.20
C GLN A 669 -28.29 29.09 0.12
#